data_AF-A0A3B9YE83-F1
#
_entry.id   AF-A0A3B9YE83-F1
#
_cell.length_a   1.000
_cell.length_b   1.000
_cell.length_c   1.000
_cell.angle_alpha   90.00
_cell.angle_beta   90.00
_cell.angle_gamma   90.00
#
_symmetry.space_group_name_H-M   'P 1'
#
loop_
_entity.id
_entity.type
_entity.pdbx_description
1 polymer ?
#
loop_
_entity_poly.entity_id
_entity_poly.type
_entity_poly.pdbx_seq_one_letter_code
_entity_poly.pdbx_strand_id
1 'polypeptide(L)'
;MLSLIVLLLSLLLPVFAHAAPSALAASNERLSGLFERVEGAFASGNALGRLYDGSKAAPRENGVSAQALSSYQLGQAKDVLSRGTVPGIQPFVFSVEGGDRSSARSAGLEGFVYQEAELSRAHGRAALERNLSDYFLYLDALLSPVGWASSTRSQIAGLKASDLSSSEKYERLMGLVRDYTSSLQTEVVKSDKSAWVRKARIYEIFPRAFNLPGKRETYGARSSGRFFADFSTRDMQEIKRMGFDTLWPMGIFPIGRRGQSGTGGGSPYSIQDHETLNPELGTEEEFRLFVQRAHSAGLRVIIDFVPNHTAMDSKLLTNHPEWFIHRPAGSGPAPSGYFEHSAQGKRWWIAHGGYEVYGTVSPWIDTAQIDYSNPSMRAEMSRIVRSWVRRFGVDGFRVDMAYLVLNSNFSRAWRKGMPPGEFLAQMIANARQEDPSTAFIAEAYDNWDDLSKAGFDLAYGKNNMDRPGGHVGWYDALQSRNPGWIQAGIERAAFLGWQTGGMGMLDFIGNHDEASPERAFGKWMYGASYLTLMLPGNLLFYGSQENGFDAYDPREPKSIPFCVPVTVDWKKGDPEAKRFYDKTFAGANRVRAELGDADIVPLDGAASGWAGYLIKSRANGKAAVVVANPTDRWVEVKIDLPEHGIQIRKWYSPLDYGLIRP
;
A
#
# COMPACT_ATOMS: atom_id res chain seq x y z
N MET A 1 9.35 43.48 -9.03
CA MET A 1 9.96 44.73 -8.52
C MET A 1 11.17 44.52 -7.60
N LEU A 2 11.45 43.33 -7.03
CA LEU A 2 12.70 43.06 -6.32
C LEU A 2 13.90 42.71 -7.25
N SER A 3 13.65 42.34 -8.51
CA SER A 3 14.72 42.02 -9.48
C SER A 3 15.41 43.26 -10.10
N LEU A 4 14.97 44.49 -9.77
CA LEU A 4 15.56 45.74 -10.26
C LEU A 4 16.51 46.40 -9.23
N ILE A 5 16.51 45.94 -7.98
CA ILE A 5 17.34 46.48 -6.89
C ILE A 5 18.69 45.73 -6.79
N VAL A 6 18.72 44.45 -7.18
CA VAL A 6 19.93 43.62 -7.16
C VAL A 6 20.91 43.99 -8.29
N LEU A 7 20.42 44.55 -9.40
CA LEU A 7 21.27 44.97 -10.53
C LEU A 7 22.00 46.31 -10.31
N LEU A 8 21.51 47.13 -9.38
CA LEU A 8 22.06 48.46 -9.05
C LEU A 8 23.13 48.41 -7.94
N LEU A 9 23.14 47.37 -7.11
CA LEU A 9 24.13 47.18 -6.03
C LEU A 9 25.42 46.47 -6.48
N SER A 10 25.41 45.83 -7.65
CA SER A 10 26.57 45.15 -8.24
C SER A 10 27.51 46.04 -9.08
N LEU A 11 27.19 47.33 -9.24
CA LEU A 11 27.96 48.29 -10.04
C LEU A 11 28.80 49.28 -9.21
N LEU A 12 28.95 49.04 -7.90
CA LEU A 12 29.82 49.84 -7.01
C LEU A 12 30.81 48.99 -6.19
N LEU A 13 31.36 47.96 -6.83
CA LEU A 13 32.77 47.58 -6.58
C LEU A 13 33.66 48.78 -6.94
N PRO A 14 34.94 48.84 -6.57
CA PRO A 14 35.60 48.73 -5.27
C PRO A 14 36.57 49.93 -5.08
N VAL A 15 36.59 50.65 -3.95
CA VAL A 15 37.69 51.61 -3.72
C VAL A 15 38.11 51.70 -2.26
N PHE A 16 39.41 51.52 -2.07
CA PHE A 16 40.26 51.78 -0.90
C PHE A 16 40.30 50.74 0.23
N ALA A 17 41.27 49.84 0.05
CA ALA A 17 42.17 49.39 1.11
C ALA A 17 42.93 50.56 1.76
N HIS A 18 43.33 50.35 3.02
CA HIS A 18 44.30 51.09 3.89
C HIS A 18 43.71 51.93 5.05
N ALA A 19 43.48 51.28 6.20
CA ALA A 19 43.86 51.80 7.52
C ALA A 19 44.02 50.62 8.52
N ALA A 20 44.98 50.76 9.43
CA ALA A 20 45.62 49.70 10.21
C ALA A 20 44.80 49.19 11.44
N PRO A 21 45.20 48.04 12.03
CA PRO A 21 44.38 47.22 12.92
C PRO A 21 44.55 47.58 14.40
N SER A 22 43.51 48.08 15.05
CA SER A 22 43.45 48.10 16.53
C SER A 22 42.03 48.20 17.12
N ALA A 23 40.97 48.19 16.31
CA ALA A 23 39.58 48.20 16.81
C ALA A 23 38.84 46.85 16.65
N LEU A 24 39.49 45.82 16.10
CA LEU A 24 38.91 44.48 15.86
C LEU A 24 39.27 43.44 16.94
N ALA A 25 40.10 43.80 17.92
CA ALA A 25 40.48 42.89 19.01
C ALA A 25 39.48 42.90 20.19
N ALA A 26 38.77 44.01 20.41
CA ALA A 26 37.82 44.15 21.53
C ALA A 26 36.42 43.57 21.26
N SER A 27 36.09 43.25 20.00
CA SER A 27 34.83 42.59 19.61
C SER A 27 34.92 41.06 19.59
N ASN A 28 36.13 40.49 19.50
CA ASN A 28 36.33 39.04 19.46
C ASN A 28 36.27 38.36 20.84
N GLU A 29 36.68 39.03 21.92
CA GLU A 29 36.59 38.46 23.28
C GLU A 29 35.15 38.40 23.82
N ARG A 30 34.24 39.27 23.35
CA ARG A 30 32.81 39.20 23.71
C ARG A 30 32.03 38.17 22.89
N LEU A 31 32.53 37.76 21.72
CA LEU A 31 31.92 36.73 20.89
C LEU A 31 32.41 35.33 21.30
N SER A 32 33.68 35.14 21.65
CA SER A 32 34.19 33.86 22.14
C SER A 32 33.55 33.42 23.47
N GLY A 33 33.32 34.36 24.40
CA GLY A 33 32.63 34.08 25.67
C GLY A 33 31.12 33.79 25.53
N LEU A 34 30.51 34.08 24.38
CA LEU A 34 29.12 33.70 24.06
C LEU A 34 29.07 32.30 23.43
N PHE A 35 30.07 31.93 22.62
CA PHE A 35 30.19 30.58 22.06
C PHE A 35 30.55 29.52 23.10
N GLU A 36 31.42 29.81 24.09
CA GLU A 36 31.72 28.87 25.18
C GLU A 36 30.53 28.64 26.13
N ARG A 37 29.63 29.63 26.31
CA ARG A 37 28.41 29.45 27.12
C ARG A 37 27.33 28.65 26.39
N VAL A 38 27.34 28.66 25.06
CA VAL A 38 26.43 27.84 24.25
C VAL A 38 26.96 26.40 24.18
N GLU A 39 28.26 26.18 24.04
CA GLU A 39 28.84 24.83 24.08
C GLU A 39 28.80 24.18 25.48
N GLY A 40 28.97 24.96 26.55
CA GLY A 40 28.83 24.46 27.93
C GLY A 40 27.41 24.04 28.32
N ALA A 41 26.38 24.55 27.64
CA ALA A 41 24.99 24.12 27.82
C ALA A 41 24.65 22.83 27.05
N PHE A 42 25.45 22.46 26.04
CA PHE A 42 25.35 21.16 25.37
C PHE A 42 26.15 20.05 26.09
N ALA A 43 27.07 20.41 26.99
CA ALA A 43 27.93 19.45 27.70
C ALA A 43 27.46 19.06 29.11
N SER A 44 26.46 19.74 29.68
CA SER A 44 25.86 19.34 30.97
C SER A 44 24.55 18.58 30.75
N GLY A 45 24.66 17.27 30.73
CA GLY A 45 23.55 16.34 30.52
C GLY A 45 22.46 16.42 31.60
N ASN A 46 21.49 17.31 31.39
CA ASN A 46 20.18 17.25 32.06
C ASN A 46 19.04 17.12 31.02
N ALA A 47 18.65 15.86 30.83
CA ALA A 47 17.28 15.37 30.61
C ALA A 47 16.39 15.93 29.48
N LEU A 48 16.93 16.60 28.45
CA LEU A 48 16.14 17.09 27.31
C LEU A 48 16.73 16.58 25.99
N GLY A 49 15.94 15.82 25.22
CA GLY A 49 16.29 15.47 23.84
C GLY A 49 16.56 14.00 23.51
N ARG A 50 15.96 13.03 24.22
CA ARG A 50 15.69 11.75 23.55
C ARG A 50 14.36 11.88 22.82
N LEU A 51 14.42 12.16 21.52
CA LEU A 51 13.38 11.70 20.59
C LEU A 51 13.14 10.23 20.93
N TYR A 52 11.89 9.85 21.17
CA TYR A 52 11.53 8.46 21.36
C TYR A 52 11.88 7.71 20.07
N ASP A 53 12.96 6.94 20.13
CA ASP A 53 13.53 6.14 19.05
C ASP A 53 12.96 4.70 19.04
N GLY A 54 11.91 4.44 19.83
CA GLY A 54 11.36 3.12 20.05
C GLY A 54 12.18 2.23 21.01
N SER A 55 13.29 2.71 21.59
CA SER A 55 14.16 1.89 22.46
C SER A 55 13.76 1.86 23.93
N LYS A 56 12.81 2.70 24.36
CA LYS A 56 12.29 2.73 25.74
C LYS A 56 10.83 2.29 25.76
N ALA A 57 10.43 1.57 26.80
CA ALA A 57 9.01 1.27 27.03
C ALA A 57 8.24 2.58 27.26
N ALA A 58 7.21 2.83 26.46
CA ALA A 58 6.29 3.95 26.66
C ALA A 58 5.66 3.92 28.07
N PRO A 59 5.33 5.07 28.66
CA PRO A 59 4.52 5.11 29.87
C PRO A 59 3.19 4.38 29.60
N ARG A 60 2.91 3.32 30.37
CA ARG A 60 1.62 2.61 30.28
C ARG A 60 0.51 3.55 30.75
N GLU A 61 -0.32 4.02 29.83
CA GLU A 61 -1.58 4.66 30.22
C GLU A 61 -2.55 3.60 30.75
N ASN A 62 -3.09 3.84 31.95
CA ASN A 62 -4.23 3.11 32.48
C ASN A 62 -5.46 3.42 31.60
N GLY A 63 -5.79 2.51 30.68
CA GLY A 63 -6.99 2.63 29.84
C GLY A 63 -6.98 1.71 28.62
N VAL A 64 -5.81 1.42 28.08
CA VAL A 64 -5.62 0.31 27.13
C VAL A 64 -5.02 -0.84 27.93
N SER A 65 -5.88 -1.79 28.32
CA SER A 65 -5.50 -2.89 29.22
C SER A 65 -4.33 -3.69 28.66
N ALA A 66 -3.61 -4.44 29.51
CA ALA A 66 -2.61 -5.41 29.06
C ALA A 66 -3.18 -6.52 28.14
N GLN A 67 -4.51 -6.66 28.08
CA GLN A 67 -5.23 -7.59 27.22
C GLN A 67 -5.41 -7.01 25.81
N ALA A 68 -5.44 -7.89 24.80
CA ALA A 68 -5.67 -7.49 23.42
C ALA A 68 -6.99 -6.69 23.27
N LEU A 69 -7.00 -5.71 22.38
CA LEU A 69 -8.19 -4.92 22.06
C LEU A 69 -9.30 -5.85 21.55
N SER A 70 -10.53 -5.66 22.04
CA SER A 70 -11.70 -6.27 21.40
C SER A 70 -11.83 -5.76 19.95
N SER A 71 -12.54 -6.48 19.08
CA SER A 71 -12.74 -6.06 17.68
C SER A 71 -13.35 -4.66 17.56
N TYR A 72 -14.25 -4.30 18.49
CA TYR A 72 -14.82 -2.95 18.55
C TYR A 72 -13.77 -1.89 18.93
N GLN A 73 -13.00 -2.13 19.98
CA GLN A 73 -11.93 -1.22 20.39
C GLN A 73 -10.82 -1.11 19.34
N LEU A 74 -10.49 -2.21 18.65
CA LEU A 74 -9.53 -2.22 17.55
C LEU A 74 -10.01 -1.31 16.41
N GLY A 75 -11.29 -1.36 16.05
CA GLY A 75 -11.89 -0.45 15.07
C GLY A 75 -11.74 1.01 15.48
N GLN A 76 -12.10 1.35 16.72
CA GLN A 76 -11.94 2.71 17.25
C GLN A 76 -10.47 3.16 17.30
N ALA A 77 -9.55 2.28 17.69
CA ALA A 77 -8.13 2.58 17.73
C ALA A 77 -7.59 2.88 16.32
N LYS A 78 -7.98 2.09 15.31
CA LYS A 78 -7.67 2.34 13.90
C LYS A 78 -8.25 3.67 13.40
N ASP A 79 -9.47 4.05 13.84
CA ASP A 79 -10.05 5.37 13.55
C ASP A 79 -9.24 6.52 14.14
N VAL A 80 -8.90 6.44 15.43
CA VAL A 80 -8.08 7.46 16.12
C VAL A 80 -6.73 7.62 15.43
N LEU A 81 -6.09 6.52 15.06
CA LEU A 81 -4.77 6.54 14.44
C LEU A 81 -4.79 7.08 13.02
N SER A 82 -5.72 6.64 12.17
CA SER A 82 -5.62 6.89 10.72
C SER A 82 -6.76 7.73 10.16
N ARG A 83 -8.00 7.31 10.38
CA ARG A 83 -9.16 7.74 9.57
C ARG A 83 -9.85 8.99 10.12
N GLY A 84 -9.66 9.25 11.40
CA GLY A 84 -10.46 10.19 12.17
C GLY A 84 -11.70 9.53 12.78
N THR A 85 -12.18 10.08 13.89
CA THR A 85 -13.26 9.50 14.71
C THR A 85 -14.60 10.21 14.55
N VAL A 86 -14.60 11.38 13.91
CA VAL A 86 -15.78 12.23 13.71
C VAL A 86 -16.14 12.21 12.23
N PRO A 87 -17.42 11.98 11.86
CA PRO A 87 -17.84 12.08 10.47
C PRO A 87 -17.44 13.43 9.85
N GLY A 88 -16.72 13.37 8.72
CA GLY A 88 -16.30 14.56 7.96
C GLY A 88 -15.02 15.25 8.46
N ILE A 89 -14.37 14.76 9.51
CA ILE A 89 -13.06 15.29 9.94
C ILE A 89 -12.05 15.21 8.80
N GLN A 90 -11.34 16.31 8.57
CA GLN A 90 -10.33 16.43 7.53
C GLN A 90 -8.92 16.32 8.12
N PRO A 91 -7.91 15.97 7.30
CA PRO A 91 -6.51 16.11 7.71
C PRO A 91 -6.19 17.52 8.21
N PHE A 92 -5.45 17.61 9.31
CA PHE A 92 -5.03 18.90 9.86
C PHE A 92 -4.19 19.68 8.85
N VAL A 93 -4.39 20.99 8.74
CA VAL A 93 -3.62 21.85 7.84
C VAL A 93 -2.69 22.73 8.66
N PHE A 94 -1.39 22.45 8.58
CA PHE A 94 -0.33 23.21 9.23
C PHE A 94 -0.08 24.53 8.49
N SER A 95 0.00 25.62 9.25
CA SER A 95 0.58 26.88 8.79
C SER A 95 2.05 26.95 9.17
N VAL A 96 2.91 27.17 8.19
CA VAL A 96 4.35 27.37 8.37
C VAL A 96 4.68 28.86 8.28
N GLU A 97 5.77 29.29 8.93
CA GLU A 97 6.30 30.65 8.79
C GLU A 97 6.58 30.98 7.32
N GLY A 98 6.08 32.12 6.82
CA GLY A 98 6.10 32.48 5.40
C GLY A 98 4.76 32.35 4.66
N GLY A 99 3.74 31.74 5.29
CA GLY A 99 2.37 31.65 4.76
C GLY A 99 2.04 30.35 4.03
N ASP A 100 3.00 29.44 3.89
CA ASP A 100 2.80 28.13 3.29
C ASP A 100 1.88 27.26 4.17
N ARG A 101 1.06 26.44 3.51
CA ARG A 101 0.13 25.51 4.15
C ARG A 101 0.46 24.09 3.72
N SER A 102 0.57 23.18 4.68
CA SER A 102 0.80 21.75 4.41
C SER A 102 -0.26 20.92 5.12
N SER A 103 -0.83 19.94 4.42
CA SER A 103 -1.88 19.07 4.96
C SER A 103 -1.26 17.82 5.57
N ALA A 104 -1.81 17.34 6.68
CA ALA A 104 -1.48 16.05 7.27
C ALA A 104 -1.71 14.91 6.26
N ARG A 105 -0.92 13.83 6.39
CA ARG A 105 -1.01 12.67 5.50
C ARG A 105 -2.33 11.89 5.67
N SER A 106 -2.99 12.02 6.82
CA SER A 106 -4.32 11.50 7.12
C SER A 106 -4.98 12.31 8.26
N ALA A 107 -6.26 12.05 8.54
CA ALA A 107 -7.03 12.78 9.55
C ALA A 107 -6.87 12.25 10.99
N GLY A 108 -6.25 11.10 11.16
CA GLY A 108 -5.92 10.56 12.48
C GLY A 108 -4.57 11.05 13.02
N LEU A 109 -4.22 10.55 14.19
CA LEU A 109 -2.97 10.89 14.89
C LEU A 109 -1.71 10.55 14.09
N GLU A 110 -1.71 9.45 13.33
CA GLU A 110 -0.57 9.02 12.52
C GLU A 110 -0.24 10.08 11.46
N GLY A 111 -1.24 10.54 10.70
CA GLY A 111 -1.06 11.59 9.71
C GLY A 111 -0.63 12.92 10.32
N PHE A 112 -1.21 13.29 11.45
CA PHE A 112 -0.88 14.50 12.19
C PHE A 112 0.57 14.49 12.70
N VAL A 113 0.96 13.45 13.43
CA VAL A 113 2.30 13.31 14.03
C VAL A 113 3.37 13.19 12.96
N TYR A 114 3.12 12.41 11.91
CA TYR A 114 4.09 12.23 10.83
C TYR A 114 4.37 13.55 10.10
N GLN A 115 3.31 14.28 9.73
CA GLN A 115 3.46 15.55 9.02
C GLN A 115 4.10 16.63 9.90
N GLU A 116 3.76 16.69 11.19
CA GLU A 116 4.40 17.61 12.13
C GLU A 116 5.90 17.34 12.24
N ALA A 117 6.31 16.06 12.32
CA ALA A 117 7.72 15.70 12.41
C ALA A 117 8.50 16.02 11.12
N GLU A 118 7.88 15.89 9.94
CA GLU A 118 8.48 16.34 8.67
C GLU A 118 8.68 17.86 8.64
N LEU A 119 7.63 18.62 8.94
CA LEU A 119 7.69 20.08 8.92
C LEU A 119 8.62 20.63 10.00
N SER A 120 8.63 20.02 11.19
CA SER A 120 9.52 20.44 12.27
C SER A 120 10.99 20.23 11.92
N ARG A 121 11.34 19.19 11.13
CA ARG A 121 12.70 18.99 10.63
C ARG A 121 13.06 20.01 9.54
N ALA A 122 12.11 20.33 8.67
CA ALA A 122 12.35 21.24 7.55
C ALA A 122 12.41 22.73 7.96
N HIS A 123 11.57 23.15 8.91
CA HIS A 123 11.37 24.58 9.25
C HIS A 123 11.71 24.92 10.70
N GLY A 124 12.03 23.92 11.53
CA GLY A 124 12.20 24.09 12.97
C GLY A 124 10.86 24.11 13.72
N ARG A 125 10.91 23.75 15.02
CA ARG A 125 9.72 23.64 15.87
C ARG A 125 9.01 24.99 16.09
N ALA A 126 9.78 26.05 16.29
CA ALA A 126 9.26 27.39 16.55
C ALA A 126 8.32 27.88 15.43
N ALA A 127 8.59 27.50 14.17
CA ALA A 127 7.75 27.83 13.02
C ALA A 127 6.34 27.21 13.10
N LEU A 128 6.17 26.15 13.90
CA LEU A 128 4.90 25.42 14.05
C LEU A 128 4.13 25.80 15.32
N GLU A 129 4.76 26.44 16.31
CA GLU A 129 4.12 26.82 17.59
C GLU A 129 2.85 27.67 17.41
N ARG A 130 2.77 28.44 16.31
CA ARG A 130 1.57 29.22 15.96
C ARG A 130 0.30 28.38 15.78
N ASN A 131 0.44 27.09 15.47
CA ASN A 131 -0.69 26.18 15.28
C ASN A 131 -1.20 25.62 16.62
N LEU A 132 -0.57 25.94 17.75
CA LEU A 132 -0.83 25.29 19.03
C LEU A 132 -2.28 25.39 19.50
N SER A 133 -2.96 26.53 19.30
CA SER A 133 -4.38 26.66 19.63
C SER A 133 -5.24 25.68 18.85
N ASP A 134 -4.92 25.50 17.57
CA ASP A 134 -5.65 24.66 16.65
C ASP A 134 -5.33 23.18 16.91
N TYR A 135 -4.12 22.85 17.36
CA TYR A 135 -3.76 21.51 17.82
C TYR A 135 -4.66 21.06 18.96
N PHE A 136 -4.85 21.91 19.98
CA PHE A 136 -5.72 21.58 21.11
C PHE A 136 -7.17 21.32 20.67
N LEU A 137 -7.69 22.12 19.74
CA LEU A 137 -9.04 21.95 19.20
C LEU A 137 -9.16 20.65 18.37
N TYR A 138 -8.19 20.42 17.50
CA TYR A 138 -8.18 19.26 16.61
C TYR A 138 -8.06 17.94 17.38
N LEU A 139 -7.12 17.86 18.33
CA LEU A 139 -6.89 16.67 19.14
C LEU A 139 -8.09 16.38 20.07
N ASP A 140 -8.71 17.42 20.64
CA ASP A 140 -9.92 17.21 21.44
C ASP A 140 -11.06 16.66 20.59
N ALA A 141 -11.31 17.24 19.41
CA ALA A 141 -12.31 16.75 18.48
C ALA A 141 -12.05 15.29 18.07
N LEU A 142 -10.81 14.98 17.70
CA LEU A 142 -10.38 13.64 17.28
C LEU A 142 -10.50 12.60 18.39
N LEU A 143 -10.28 12.95 19.65
CA LEU A 143 -10.34 11.98 20.75
C LEU A 143 -11.73 11.91 21.41
N SER A 144 -12.56 12.95 21.26
CA SER A 144 -13.82 13.08 21.98
C SER A 144 -14.84 11.94 21.82
N PRO A 145 -14.98 11.27 20.66
CA PRO A 145 -15.95 10.19 20.49
C PRO A 145 -15.54 8.89 21.19
N VAL A 146 -14.31 8.83 21.72
CA VAL A 146 -13.67 7.62 22.18
C VAL A 146 -13.55 7.63 23.70
N GLY A 147 -14.44 6.90 24.38
CA GLY A 147 -14.54 6.94 25.84
C GLY A 147 -13.25 6.57 26.58
N TRP A 148 -12.48 5.61 26.04
CA TRP A 148 -11.19 5.20 26.63
C TRP A 148 -10.06 6.22 26.43
N ALA A 149 -10.23 7.23 25.58
CA ALA A 149 -9.30 8.34 25.41
C ALA A 149 -9.54 9.49 26.40
N SER A 150 -10.50 9.35 27.32
CA SER A 150 -10.86 10.40 28.29
C SER A 150 -9.70 10.88 29.16
N SER A 151 -8.83 9.97 29.63
CA SER A 151 -7.63 10.31 30.41
C SER A 151 -6.69 11.23 29.63
N THR A 152 -6.32 10.83 28.41
CA THR A 152 -5.44 11.61 27.53
C THR A 152 -6.04 12.96 27.21
N ARG A 153 -7.37 13.03 26.96
CA ARG A 153 -8.09 14.29 26.77
C ARG A 153 -8.02 15.21 27.98
N SER A 154 -8.17 14.68 29.19
CA SER A 154 -8.03 15.46 30.42
C SER A 154 -6.62 16.01 30.58
N GLN A 155 -5.58 15.25 30.21
CA GLN A 155 -4.19 15.74 30.21
C GLN A 155 -3.98 16.87 29.20
N ILE A 156 -4.50 16.71 27.97
CA ILE A 156 -4.46 17.76 26.92
C ILE A 156 -5.18 19.02 27.39
N ALA A 157 -6.36 18.89 27.99
CA ALA A 157 -7.13 20.03 28.53
C ALA A 157 -6.40 20.73 29.69
N GLY A 158 -5.79 19.96 30.60
CA GLY A 158 -4.98 20.50 31.69
C GLY A 158 -3.75 21.26 31.18
N LEU A 159 -3.08 20.73 30.15
CA LEU A 159 -1.94 21.40 29.53
C LEU A 159 -2.35 22.72 28.86
N LYS A 160 -3.49 22.73 28.14
CA LYS A 160 -4.06 23.94 27.54
C LYS A 160 -4.29 25.04 28.58
N ALA A 161 -4.85 24.66 29.74
CA ALA A 161 -5.21 25.56 30.84
C ALA A 161 -4.04 25.98 31.74
N SER A 162 -2.85 25.38 31.59
CA SER A 162 -1.69 25.69 32.43
C SER A 162 -1.10 27.08 32.17
N ASP A 163 -0.31 27.61 33.11
CA ASP A 163 0.40 28.89 32.99
C ASP A 163 1.76 28.78 32.25
N LEU A 164 2.04 27.62 31.64
CA LEU A 164 3.27 27.39 30.86
C LEU A 164 3.34 28.30 29.63
N SER A 165 4.55 28.59 29.17
CA SER A 165 4.76 29.28 27.89
C SER A 165 4.24 28.46 26.70
N SER A 166 3.99 29.12 25.57
CA SER A 166 3.53 28.43 24.34
C SER A 166 4.52 27.35 23.88
N SER A 167 5.81 27.62 23.98
CA SER A 167 6.86 26.66 23.60
C SER A 167 6.84 25.43 24.51
N GLU A 168 6.76 25.62 25.82
CA GLU A 168 6.65 24.50 26.78
C GLU A 168 5.35 23.69 26.58
N LYS A 169 4.23 24.37 26.31
CA LYS A 169 2.96 23.70 25.99
C LYS A 169 3.07 22.88 24.71
N TYR A 170 3.66 23.44 23.66
CA TYR A 170 3.89 22.73 22.40
C TYR A 170 4.73 21.47 22.63
N GLU A 171 5.86 21.59 23.31
CA GLU A 171 6.76 20.45 23.56
C GLU A 171 6.07 19.35 24.35
N ARG A 172 5.37 19.70 25.44
CA ARG A 172 4.65 18.72 26.25
C ARG A 172 3.47 18.10 25.51
N LEU A 173 2.74 18.88 24.71
CA LEU A 173 1.61 18.38 23.92
C LEU A 173 2.10 17.37 22.88
N MET A 174 3.10 17.76 22.09
CA MET A 174 3.62 16.89 21.03
C MET A 174 4.32 15.65 21.61
N GLY A 175 4.98 15.76 22.77
CA GLY A 175 5.49 14.61 23.51
C GLY A 175 4.37 13.63 23.89
N LEU A 176 3.33 14.12 24.56
CA LEU A 176 2.16 13.33 24.95
C LEU A 176 1.50 12.64 23.74
N VAL A 177 1.27 13.39 22.66
CA VAL A 177 0.59 12.89 21.46
C VAL A 177 1.44 11.82 20.76
N ARG A 178 2.75 11.99 20.66
CA ARG A 178 3.66 10.98 20.08
C ARG A 178 3.68 9.70 20.90
N ASP A 179 3.82 9.82 22.22
CA ASP A 179 3.84 8.67 23.13
C ASP A 179 2.51 7.90 23.10
N TYR A 180 1.39 8.63 23.11
CA TYR A 180 0.07 8.05 22.98
C TYR A 180 -0.12 7.36 21.62
N THR A 181 0.28 8.00 20.53
CA THR A 181 0.22 7.42 19.18
C THR A 181 1.04 6.13 19.12
N SER A 182 2.30 6.14 19.53
CA SER A 182 3.18 4.97 19.50
C SER A 182 2.65 3.81 20.36
N SER A 183 2.11 4.12 21.55
CA SER A 183 1.48 3.12 22.43
C SER A 183 0.27 2.48 21.76
N LEU A 184 -0.58 3.30 21.12
CA LEU A 184 -1.77 2.82 20.44
C LEU A 184 -1.42 2.01 19.18
N GLN A 185 -0.41 2.42 18.40
CA GLN A 185 0.12 1.63 17.28
C GLN A 185 0.57 0.24 17.73
N THR A 186 1.26 0.16 18.88
CA THR A 186 1.73 -1.11 19.45
C THR A 186 0.56 -2.04 19.80
N GLU A 187 -0.48 -1.52 20.45
CA GLU A 187 -1.65 -2.32 20.81
C GLU A 187 -2.51 -2.70 19.60
N VAL A 188 -2.59 -1.84 18.58
CA VAL A 188 -3.21 -2.18 17.29
C VAL A 188 -2.47 -3.33 16.62
N VAL A 189 -1.15 -3.24 16.44
CA VAL A 189 -0.33 -4.29 15.81
C VAL A 189 -0.45 -5.63 16.55
N LYS A 190 -0.50 -5.60 17.89
CA LYS A 190 -0.65 -6.80 18.74
C LYS A 190 -2.04 -7.44 18.64
N SER A 191 -3.07 -6.62 18.46
CA SER A 191 -4.47 -7.06 18.46
C SER A 191 -4.97 -7.42 17.05
N ASP A 192 -4.43 -6.80 16.03
CA ASP A 192 -4.83 -6.95 14.63
C ASP A 192 -4.26 -8.22 14.00
N LYS A 193 -5.06 -9.28 13.95
CA LYS A 193 -4.59 -10.58 13.49
C LYS A 193 -4.31 -10.62 11.98
N SER A 194 -4.91 -9.74 11.17
CA SER A 194 -4.63 -9.63 9.73
C SER A 194 -3.36 -8.81 9.42
N ALA A 195 -2.73 -8.18 10.43
CA ALA A 195 -1.57 -7.31 10.23
C ALA A 195 -0.35 -8.01 9.60
N TRP A 196 -0.32 -9.35 9.58
CA TRP A 196 0.69 -10.13 8.86
C TRP A 196 0.80 -9.70 7.38
N VAL A 197 -0.31 -9.32 6.74
CA VAL A 197 -0.32 -8.97 5.32
C VAL A 197 0.49 -7.72 5.02
N ARG A 198 0.65 -6.83 6.01
CA ARG A 198 1.46 -5.60 5.89
C ARG A 198 2.95 -5.86 5.67
N LYS A 199 3.39 -7.09 5.92
CA LYS A 199 4.76 -7.57 5.66
C LYS A 199 4.78 -8.75 4.67
N ALA A 200 3.64 -9.13 4.10
CA ALA A 200 3.54 -10.30 3.23
C ALA A 200 4.26 -10.07 1.91
N ARG A 201 5.00 -11.07 1.48
CA ARG A 201 5.68 -11.10 0.19
C ARG A 201 4.95 -12.11 -0.67
N ILE A 202 4.06 -11.57 -1.50
CA ILE A 202 3.06 -12.33 -2.27
C ILE A 202 3.66 -12.74 -3.62
N TYR A 203 3.61 -14.03 -3.90
CA TYR A 203 3.93 -14.61 -5.20
C TYR A 203 2.63 -15.02 -5.89
N GLU A 204 2.22 -14.23 -6.87
CA GLU A 204 1.01 -14.44 -7.66
C GLU A 204 1.26 -15.44 -8.79
N ILE A 205 0.33 -16.36 -8.98
CA ILE A 205 0.44 -17.46 -9.94
C ILE A 205 -0.82 -17.49 -10.76
N PHE A 206 -0.70 -17.49 -12.09
CA PHE A 206 -1.81 -17.81 -12.96
C PHE A 206 -1.81 -19.31 -13.32
N PRO A 207 -2.65 -20.14 -12.68
CA PRO A 207 -2.58 -21.60 -12.79
C PRO A 207 -2.69 -22.14 -14.22
N ARG A 208 -3.55 -21.51 -15.04
CA ARG A 208 -3.80 -21.89 -16.44
C ARG A 208 -2.53 -21.77 -17.30
N ALA A 209 -1.67 -20.79 -17.02
CA ALA A 209 -0.46 -20.53 -17.79
C ALA A 209 0.82 -21.10 -17.16
N PHE A 210 0.83 -21.36 -15.84
CA PHE A 210 2.03 -21.72 -15.09
C PHE A 210 2.72 -23.01 -15.56
N ASN A 211 2.07 -23.85 -16.38
CA ASN A 211 2.68 -25.00 -17.05
C ASN A 211 3.44 -25.96 -16.11
N LEU A 212 2.77 -26.45 -15.06
CA LEU A 212 3.34 -27.50 -14.23
C LEU A 212 3.76 -28.75 -15.01
N PRO A 213 3.01 -29.24 -16.02
CA PRO A 213 3.45 -30.39 -16.81
C PRO A 213 4.85 -30.19 -17.42
N GLY A 214 5.06 -29.09 -18.15
CA GLY A 214 6.37 -28.76 -18.72
C GLY A 214 7.44 -28.55 -17.65
N LYS A 215 7.08 -27.94 -16.50
CA LYS A 215 7.99 -27.81 -15.35
C LYS A 215 8.40 -29.18 -14.80
N ARG A 216 7.49 -30.15 -14.69
CA ARG A 216 7.77 -31.52 -14.21
C ARG A 216 8.65 -32.30 -15.16
N GLU A 217 8.42 -32.17 -16.46
CA GLU A 217 9.29 -32.78 -17.49
C GLU A 217 10.74 -32.31 -17.35
N THR A 218 10.97 -31.04 -16.99
CA THR A 218 12.35 -30.54 -16.76
C THR A 218 13.09 -31.27 -15.64
N TYR A 219 12.36 -31.90 -14.72
CA TYR A 219 12.91 -32.67 -13.60
C TYR A 219 12.66 -34.18 -13.73
N GLY A 220 12.21 -34.66 -14.90
CA GLY A 220 11.89 -36.07 -15.14
C GLY A 220 10.69 -36.61 -14.38
N ALA A 221 9.76 -35.75 -13.94
CA ALA A 221 8.56 -36.13 -13.21
C ALA A 221 7.31 -36.14 -14.11
N ARG A 222 6.31 -36.95 -13.76
CA ARG A 222 4.99 -36.98 -14.43
C ARG A 222 4.06 -35.91 -13.85
N SER A 223 3.10 -35.49 -14.65
CA SER A 223 2.05 -34.54 -14.29
C SER A 223 0.69 -35.16 -14.56
N SER A 224 -0.29 -34.87 -13.70
CA SER A 224 -1.69 -35.25 -13.90
C SER A 224 -2.46 -34.28 -14.79
N GLY A 225 -1.85 -33.13 -15.12
CA GLY A 225 -2.48 -32.03 -15.85
C GLY A 225 -3.36 -31.13 -14.99
N ARG A 226 -3.62 -31.48 -13.72
CA ARG A 226 -4.41 -30.68 -12.77
C ARG A 226 -3.48 -29.89 -11.85
N PHE A 227 -3.64 -28.57 -11.85
CA PHE A 227 -2.73 -27.66 -11.16
C PHE A 227 -2.60 -27.96 -9.66
N PHE A 228 -3.72 -28.07 -8.93
CA PHE A 228 -3.67 -28.23 -7.46
C PHE A 228 -3.19 -29.61 -7.01
N ALA A 229 -3.34 -30.64 -7.86
CA ALA A 229 -2.76 -31.95 -7.62
C ALA A 229 -1.24 -31.92 -7.80
N ASP A 230 -0.78 -31.25 -8.86
CA ASP A 230 0.62 -31.29 -9.27
C ASP A 230 1.48 -30.27 -8.53
N PHE A 231 0.94 -29.15 -8.04
CA PHE A 231 1.72 -28.13 -7.33
C PHE A 231 2.22 -28.67 -6.00
N SER A 232 3.54 -28.83 -5.91
CA SER A 232 4.18 -29.69 -4.91
C SER A 232 4.87 -28.89 -3.82
N THR A 233 5.25 -29.56 -2.73
CA THR A 233 6.09 -28.97 -1.68
C THR A 233 7.42 -28.43 -2.25
N ARG A 234 7.96 -29.02 -3.33
CA ARG A 234 9.18 -28.51 -3.97
C ARG A 234 8.99 -27.09 -4.51
N ASP A 235 7.88 -26.82 -5.19
CA ASP A 235 7.60 -25.49 -5.74
C ASP A 235 7.40 -24.47 -4.60
N MET A 236 6.74 -24.88 -3.52
CA MET A 236 6.59 -24.06 -2.31
C MET A 236 7.95 -23.70 -1.69
N GLN A 237 8.87 -24.66 -1.59
CA GLN A 237 10.22 -24.40 -1.08
C GLN A 237 11.05 -23.53 -2.03
N GLU A 238 10.86 -23.66 -3.36
CA GLU A 238 11.46 -22.76 -4.34
C GLU A 238 11.01 -21.31 -4.12
N ILE A 239 9.70 -21.09 -3.97
CA ILE A 239 9.11 -19.77 -3.70
C ILE A 239 9.60 -19.19 -2.35
N LYS A 240 9.66 -20.01 -1.30
CA LYS A 240 10.23 -19.58 -0.01
C LYS A 240 11.69 -19.17 -0.10
N ARG A 241 12.52 -19.90 -0.87
CA ARG A 241 13.93 -19.54 -1.05
C ARG A 241 14.10 -18.21 -1.76
N MET A 242 13.18 -17.84 -2.65
CA MET A 242 13.14 -16.50 -3.25
C MET A 242 12.74 -15.41 -2.25
N GLY A 243 12.24 -15.79 -1.06
CA GLY A 243 11.91 -14.87 0.02
C GLY A 243 10.43 -14.50 0.10
N PHE A 244 9.56 -15.24 -0.60
CA PHE A 244 8.11 -15.07 -0.53
C PHE A 244 7.50 -15.95 0.56
N ASP A 245 6.43 -15.47 1.17
CA ASP A 245 5.75 -16.14 2.29
C ASP A 245 4.24 -16.32 2.06
N THR A 246 3.74 -15.87 0.92
CA THR A 246 2.31 -15.90 0.58
C THR A 246 2.13 -16.27 -0.88
N LEU A 247 1.23 -17.21 -1.17
CA LEU A 247 0.84 -17.62 -2.52
C LEU A 247 -0.51 -16.99 -2.88
N TRP A 248 -0.63 -16.56 -4.12
CA TRP A 248 -1.91 -16.15 -4.70
C TRP A 248 -2.15 -16.88 -6.02
N PRO A 249 -2.84 -18.05 -6.02
CA PRO A 249 -3.36 -18.63 -7.25
C PRO A 249 -4.56 -17.80 -7.74
N MET A 250 -4.38 -17.02 -8.80
CA MET A 250 -5.46 -16.23 -9.39
C MET A 250 -6.35 -17.07 -10.31
N GLY A 251 -7.58 -16.62 -10.57
CA GLY A 251 -8.46 -17.22 -11.59
C GLY A 251 -8.87 -18.66 -11.33
N ILE A 252 -9.20 -18.97 -10.08
CA ILE A 252 -9.52 -20.34 -9.62
C ILE A 252 -10.98 -20.74 -9.81
N PHE A 253 -11.85 -19.82 -10.21
CA PHE A 253 -13.28 -20.06 -10.37
C PHE A 253 -13.64 -20.49 -11.79
N PRO A 254 -14.77 -21.22 -11.98
CA PRO A 254 -15.29 -21.51 -13.31
C PRO A 254 -15.58 -20.23 -14.10
N ILE A 255 -15.22 -20.25 -15.39
CA ILE A 255 -15.34 -19.09 -16.29
C ILE A 255 -16.59 -19.22 -17.16
N GLY A 256 -17.32 -18.12 -17.32
CA GLY A 256 -18.49 -18.04 -18.19
C GLY A 256 -18.18 -18.24 -19.67
N ARG A 257 -19.14 -18.80 -20.41
CA ARG A 257 -18.99 -19.04 -21.86
C ARG A 257 -19.67 -17.95 -22.69
N ARG A 258 -20.72 -17.34 -22.15
CA ARG A 258 -21.47 -16.31 -22.89
C ARG A 258 -20.69 -15.00 -22.91
N GLY A 259 -20.44 -14.48 -24.11
CA GLY A 259 -19.65 -13.25 -24.32
C GLY A 259 -18.13 -13.47 -24.20
N GLN A 260 -17.68 -14.71 -23.95
CA GLN A 260 -16.28 -15.07 -23.78
C GLN A 260 -15.42 -14.60 -24.97
N SER A 261 -14.29 -13.97 -24.67
CA SER A 261 -13.36 -13.47 -25.68
C SER A 261 -12.23 -14.48 -25.97
N GLY A 262 -11.88 -14.60 -27.25
CA GLY A 262 -10.74 -15.37 -27.73
C GLY A 262 -10.84 -16.88 -27.53
N THR A 263 -9.70 -17.57 -27.68
CA THR A 263 -9.57 -19.05 -27.62
C THR A 263 -8.88 -19.54 -26.35
N GLY A 264 -8.40 -18.63 -25.49
CA GLY A 264 -7.70 -18.95 -24.24
C GLY A 264 -8.61 -19.31 -23.06
N GLY A 265 -9.91 -19.46 -23.28
CA GLY A 265 -10.88 -19.67 -22.21
C GLY A 265 -11.34 -18.37 -21.54
N GLY A 266 -11.08 -17.19 -22.13
CA GLY A 266 -11.59 -15.90 -21.68
C GLY A 266 -11.05 -15.41 -20.33
N SER A 267 -11.67 -14.34 -19.85
CA SER A 267 -11.29 -13.67 -18.59
C SER A 267 -11.57 -14.56 -17.38
N PRO A 268 -10.59 -14.79 -16.48
CA PRO A 268 -10.81 -15.46 -15.21
C PRO A 268 -11.74 -14.69 -14.25
N TYR A 269 -12.03 -13.43 -14.56
CA TYR A 269 -12.90 -12.55 -13.77
C TYR A 269 -14.36 -12.57 -14.22
N SER A 270 -14.68 -13.18 -15.37
CA SER A 270 -16.06 -13.50 -15.75
C SER A 270 -16.51 -14.80 -15.06
N ILE A 271 -16.78 -14.70 -13.75
CA ILE A 271 -17.02 -15.85 -12.88
C ILE A 271 -18.44 -16.42 -13.08
N GLN A 272 -18.51 -17.70 -13.42
CA GLN A 272 -19.77 -18.44 -13.56
C GLN A 272 -20.33 -18.90 -12.21
N ASP A 273 -19.47 -19.32 -11.27
CA ASP A 273 -19.86 -19.76 -9.94
C ASP A 273 -18.77 -19.43 -8.90
N HIS A 274 -19.06 -18.49 -7.99
CA HIS A 274 -18.14 -18.09 -6.92
C HIS A 274 -18.01 -19.13 -5.80
N GLU A 275 -18.84 -20.17 -5.76
CA GLU A 275 -18.85 -21.16 -4.67
C GLU A 275 -17.93 -22.37 -4.92
N THR A 276 -17.54 -22.58 -6.17
CA THR A 276 -16.87 -23.80 -6.62
C THR A 276 -15.54 -23.51 -7.28
N LEU A 277 -14.71 -24.54 -7.35
CA LEU A 277 -13.41 -24.50 -8.02
C LEU A 277 -13.58 -24.78 -9.51
N ASN A 278 -12.77 -24.14 -10.36
CA ASN A 278 -12.66 -24.47 -11.77
C ASN A 278 -12.22 -25.94 -11.93
N PRO A 279 -13.04 -26.81 -12.51
CA PRO A 279 -12.73 -28.24 -12.62
C PRO A 279 -11.52 -28.54 -13.50
N GLU A 280 -11.09 -27.60 -14.37
CA GLU A 280 -9.86 -27.74 -15.17
C GLU A 280 -8.60 -27.64 -14.30
N LEU A 281 -8.67 -26.95 -13.15
CA LEU A 281 -7.51 -26.75 -12.27
C LEU A 281 -7.38 -27.84 -11.20
N GLY A 282 -8.47 -28.54 -10.89
CA GLY A 282 -8.51 -29.60 -9.88
C GLY A 282 -9.89 -29.78 -9.27
N THR A 283 -9.93 -30.64 -8.25
CA THR A 283 -11.07 -30.81 -7.35
C THR A 283 -10.91 -29.94 -6.09
N GLU A 284 -12.00 -29.72 -5.37
CA GLU A 284 -11.96 -29.02 -4.08
C GLU A 284 -11.08 -29.73 -3.04
N GLU A 285 -11.01 -31.07 -3.11
CA GLU A 285 -10.11 -31.88 -2.28
C GLU A 285 -8.65 -31.53 -2.57
N GLU A 286 -8.28 -31.50 -3.86
CA GLU A 286 -6.93 -31.15 -4.30
C GLU A 286 -6.57 -29.71 -3.90
N PHE A 287 -7.51 -28.77 -3.98
CA PHE A 287 -7.31 -27.39 -3.50
C PHE A 287 -7.10 -27.33 -1.98
N ARG A 288 -7.90 -28.05 -1.20
CA ARG A 288 -7.71 -28.10 0.26
C ARG A 288 -6.36 -28.68 0.64
N LEU A 289 -5.94 -29.76 -0.03
CA LEU A 289 -4.61 -30.34 0.16
C LEU A 289 -3.51 -29.37 -0.27
N PHE A 290 -3.72 -28.54 -1.31
CA PHE A 290 -2.80 -27.48 -1.69
C PHE A 290 -2.64 -26.43 -0.58
N VAL A 291 -3.74 -25.95 0.02
CA VAL A 291 -3.69 -24.99 1.13
C VAL A 291 -2.98 -25.61 2.35
N GLN A 292 -3.31 -26.85 2.72
CA GLN A 292 -2.64 -27.56 3.82
C GLN A 292 -1.13 -27.72 3.59
N ARG A 293 -0.71 -28.02 2.35
CA ARG A 293 0.72 -28.10 2.00
C ARG A 293 1.39 -26.73 2.11
N ALA A 294 0.73 -25.65 1.69
CA ALA A 294 1.24 -24.30 1.80
C ALA A 294 1.44 -23.92 3.26
N HIS A 295 0.43 -24.12 4.11
CA HIS A 295 0.52 -23.88 5.56
C HIS A 295 1.62 -24.71 6.22
N SER A 296 1.73 -25.99 5.87
CA SER A 296 2.80 -26.88 6.37
C SER A 296 4.20 -26.41 5.95
N ALA A 297 4.30 -25.75 4.78
CA ALA A 297 5.53 -25.12 4.35
C ALA A 297 5.75 -23.75 5.01
N GLY A 298 4.81 -23.21 5.78
CA GLY A 298 4.87 -21.86 6.35
C GLY A 298 4.59 -20.76 5.32
N LEU A 299 3.80 -21.08 4.29
CA LEU A 299 3.24 -20.14 3.34
C LEU A 299 1.76 -19.90 3.66
N ARG A 300 1.29 -18.68 3.44
CA ARG A 300 -0.14 -18.36 3.41
C ARG A 300 -0.71 -18.47 2.00
N VAL A 301 -2.02 -18.58 1.87
CA VAL A 301 -2.75 -18.62 0.59
C VAL A 301 -3.84 -17.56 0.60
N ILE A 302 -3.77 -16.63 -0.35
CA ILE A 302 -4.86 -15.71 -0.67
C ILE A 302 -5.48 -16.06 -2.01
N ILE A 303 -6.75 -15.69 -2.22
CA ILE A 303 -7.46 -15.91 -3.48
C ILE A 303 -8.16 -14.63 -3.96
N ASP A 304 -8.60 -14.62 -5.21
CA ASP A 304 -9.45 -13.53 -5.71
C ASP A 304 -10.85 -13.58 -5.12
N PHE A 305 -11.45 -12.40 -4.99
CA PHE A 305 -12.88 -12.21 -4.84
C PHE A 305 -13.34 -11.07 -5.75
N VAL A 306 -14.30 -11.36 -6.63
CA VAL A 306 -14.85 -10.38 -7.60
C VAL A 306 -16.27 -10.02 -7.18
N PRO A 307 -16.45 -8.90 -6.46
CA PRO A 307 -17.77 -8.49 -6.01
C PRO A 307 -18.56 -7.74 -7.08
N ASN A 308 -17.91 -7.03 -8.01
CA ASN A 308 -18.59 -6.08 -8.88
C ASN A 308 -19.59 -6.75 -9.85
N HIS A 309 -19.23 -7.90 -10.41
CA HIS A 309 -20.01 -8.57 -11.45
C HIS A 309 -19.84 -10.09 -11.41
N THR A 310 -20.64 -10.78 -12.22
CA THR A 310 -20.48 -12.21 -12.56
C THR A 310 -20.36 -12.38 -14.07
N ALA A 311 -20.18 -13.61 -14.55
CA ALA A 311 -20.45 -13.96 -15.95
C ALA A 311 -21.94 -13.78 -16.32
N MET A 312 -22.22 -13.64 -17.62
CA MET A 312 -23.58 -13.52 -18.17
C MET A 312 -24.41 -14.82 -18.09
N ASP A 313 -23.76 -15.95 -17.82
CA ASP A 313 -24.34 -17.29 -17.65
C ASP A 313 -24.06 -17.83 -16.24
N SER A 314 -23.92 -16.93 -15.25
CA SER A 314 -23.64 -17.33 -13.87
C SER A 314 -24.80 -18.06 -13.20
N LYS A 315 -24.45 -18.90 -12.22
CA LYS A 315 -25.40 -19.60 -11.35
C LYS A 315 -26.29 -18.61 -10.58
N LEU A 316 -25.70 -17.53 -10.09
CA LEU A 316 -26.43 -16.47 -9.37
C LEU A 316 -27.47 -15.80 -10.26
N LEU A 317 -27.11 -15.43 -11.50
CA LEU A 317 -28.05 -14.80 -12.43
C LEU A 317 -29.19 -15.74 -12.83
N THR A 318 -28.86 -17.01 -13.09
CA THR A 318 -29.84 -18.03 -13.46
C THR A 318 -30.88 -18.25 -12.37
N ASN A 319 -30.44 -18.28 -11.11
CA ASN A 319 -31.31 -18.55 -9.97
C ASN A 319 -32.04 -17.29 -9.46
N HIS A 320 -31.40 -16.13 -9.54
CA HIS A 320 -31.86 -14.87 -8.96
C HIS A 320 -31.63 -13.67 -9.90
N PRO A 321 -32.37 -13.55 -11.01
CA PRO A 321 -32.27 -12.39 -11.90
C PRO A 321 -32.48 -11.04 -11.20
N GLU A 322 -33.27 -11.03 -10.12
CA GLU A 322 -33.54 -9.85 -9.30
C GLU A 322 -32.35 -9.35 -8.47
N TRP A 323 -31.27 -10.13 -8.37
CA TRP A 323 -30.01 -9.74 -7.73
C TRP A 323 -29.07 -8.96 -8.64
N PHE A 324 -29.48 -8.72 -9.89
CA PHE A 324 -28.70 -8.02 -10.89
C PHE A 324 -29.36 -6.70 -11.26
N ILE A 325 -28.58 -5.74 -11.77
CA ILE A 325 -29.15 -4.52 -12.33
C ILE A 325 -29.93 -4.88 -13.60
N HIS A 326 -31.24 -4.70 -13.56
CA HIS A 326 -32.14 -5.20 -14.58
C HIS A 326 -33.29 -4.23 -14.88
N ARG A 327 -33.98 -4.54 -15.99
CA ARG A 327 -35.31 -4.02 -16.32
C ARG A 327 -36.12 -5.10 -17.05
N PRO A 328 -37.46 -5.01 -17.05
CA PRO A 328 -38.29 -5.89 -17.88
C PRO A 328 -37.89 -5.80 -19.34
N ALA A 329 -37.78 -6.94 -20.02
CA ALA A 329 -37.48 -6.94 -21.46
C ALA A 329 -38.69 -6.47 -22.28
N GLY A 330 -38.44 -5.62 -23.28
CA GLY A 330 -39.42 -5.22 -24.27
C GLY A 330 -39.53 -6.20 -25.44
N SER A 331 -40.21 -5.75 -26.51
CA SER A 331 -40.35 -6.48 -27.76
C SER A 331 -39.13 -6.37 -28.69
N GLY A 332 -38.25 -5.39 -28.46
CA GLY A 332 -37.04 -5.14 -29.25
C GLY A 332 -35.76 -5.78 -28.69
N PRO A 333 -34.60 -5.54 -29.33
CA PRO A 333 -33.31 -5.99 -28.83
C PRO A 333 -32.98 -5.31 -27.49
N ALA A 334 -32.07 -5.93 -26.73
CA ALA A 334 -31.54 -5.31 -25.54
C ALA A 334 -30.86 -3.97 -25.91
N PRO A 335 -31.13 -2.89 -25.17
CA PRO A 335 -30.50 -1.58 -25.39
C PRO A 335 -29.00 -1.62 -25.06
N SER A 336 -28.26 -0.62 -25.55
CA SER A 336 -26.81 -0.50 -25.31
C SER A 336 -26.46 -0.61 -23.82
N GLY A 337 -25.43 -1.39 -23.49
CA GLY A 337 -25.01 -1.71 -22.13
C GLY A 337 -25.83 -2.80 -21.44
N TYR A 338 -26.80 -3.43 -22.13
CA TYR A 338 -27.63 -4.50 -21.59
C TYR A 338 -27.64 -5.71 -22.53
N PHE A 339 -27.92 -6.89 -21.96
CA PHE A 339 -28.17 -8.12 -22.70
C PHE A 339 -29.47 -8.79 -22.25
N GLU A 340 -30.07 -9.58 -23.12
CA GLU A 340 -31.28 -10.34 -22.79
C GLU A 340 -30.95 -11.61 -21.99
N HIS A 341 -31.68 -11.83 -20.90
CA HIS A 341 -31.63 -13.03 -20.09
C HIS A 341 -33.05 -13.54 -19.80
N SER A 342 -33.25 -14.84 -19.95
CA SER A 342 -34.55 -15.49 -19.73
C SER A 342 -34.39 -16.54 -18.64
N ALA A 343 -35.12 -16.36 -17.55
CA ALA A 343 -35.14 -17.28 -16.43
C ALA A 343 -36.53 -17.29 -15.79
N GLN A 344 -36.95 -18.46 -15.30
CA GLN A 344 -38.22 -18.64 -14.59
C GLN A 344 -39.44 -18.10 -15.36
N GLY A 345 -39.45 -18.28 -16.70
CA GLY A 345 -40.54 -17.82 -17.57
C GLY A 345 -40.63 -16.30 -17.78
N LYS A 346 -39.65 -15.52 -17.28
CA LYS A 346 -39.57 -14.07 -17.47
C LYS A 346 -38.37 -13.70 -18.33
N ARG A 347 -38.52 -12.62 -19.11
CA ARG A 347 -37.45 -12.01 -19.91
C ARG A 347 -36.99 -10.71 -19.25
N TRP A 348 -35.68 -10.57 -19.10
CA TRP A 348 -35.02 -9.44 -18.48
C TRP A 348 -34.00 -8.84 -19.45
N TRP A 349 -33.83 -7.53 -19.41
CA TRP A 349 -32.61 -6.90 -19.89
C TRP A 349 -31.71 -6.64 -18.68
N ILE A 350 -30.59 -7.34 -18.62
CA ILE A 350 -29.58 -7.27 -17.55
C ILE A 350 -28.47 -6.34 -18.00
N ALA A 351 -28.02 -5.44 -17.13
CA ALA A 351 -26.89 -4.56 -17.43
C ALA A 351 -25.58 -5.36 -17.44
N HIS A 352 -24.69 -5.02 -18.36
CA HIS A 352 -23.30 -5.45 -18.29
C HIS A 352 -22.62 -4.83 -17.06
N GLY A 353 -21.71 -5.60 -16.45
CA GLY A 353 -20.77 -5.04 -15.48
C GLY A 353 -19.82 -4.07 -16.16
N GLY A 354 -19.07 -3.29 -15.38
CA GLY A 354 -18.15 -2.31 -15.92
C GLY A 354 -17.48 -1.49 -14.85
N TYR A 355 -16.67 -0.52 -15.30
CA TYR A 355 -16.08 0.49 -14.44
C TYR A 355 -16.76 1.85 -14.65
N GLU A 356 -16.83 2.64 -13.58
CA GLU A 356 -17.45 3.96 -13.61
C GLU A 356 -16.45 5.04 -14.05
N VAL A 357 -16.92 5.94 -14.92
CA VAL A 357 -16.21 7.13 -15.40
C VAL A 357 -17.19 8.30 -15.37
N TYR A 358 -17.01 9.21 -14.41
CA TYR A 358 -17.82 10.44 -14.26
C TYR A 358 -19.34 10.22 -14.30
N GLY A 359 -19.83 9.20 -13.60
CA GLY A 359 -21.24 8.84 -13.50
C GLY A 359 -21.77 7.96 -14.63
N THR A 360 -20.91 7.52 -15.56
CA THR A 360 -21.26 6.62 -16.66
C THR A 360 -20.48 5.31 -16.55
N VAL A 361 -21.13 4.17 -16.82
CA VAL A 361 -20.47 2.86 -16.78
C VAL A 361 -19.94 2.50 -18.16
N SER A 362 -18.65 2.18 -18.24
CA SER A 362 -17.99 1.60 -19.41
C SER A 362 -18.10 0.06 -19.31
N PRO A 363 -18.87 -0.61 -20.19
CA PRO A 363 -19.27 -1.99 -19.97
C PRO A 363 -18.22 -3.02 -20.39
N TRP A 364 -18.12 -4.11 -19.64
CA TRP A 364 -17.46 -5.36 -20.03
C TRP A 364 -18.49 -6.34 -20.57
N ILE A 365 -18.37 -6.67 -21.85
CA ILE A 365 -19.41 -7.35 -22.64
C ILE A 365 -19.64 -8.81 -22.26
N ASP A 366 -18.76 -9.41 -21.44
CA ASP A 366 -18.83 -10.79 -20.96
C ASP A 366 -19.33 -10.89 -19.50
N THR A 367 -19.82 -9.79 -18.94
CA THR A 367 -20.18 -9.70 -17.52
C THR A 367 -21.64 -9.27 -17.28
N ALA A 368 -22.16 -9.58 -16.10
CA ALA A 368 -23.48 -9.19 -15.60
C ALA A 368 -23.33 -8.44 -14.27
N GLN A 369 -23.91 -7.25 -14.17
CA GLN A 369 -23.76 -6.38 -13.00
C GLN A 369 -24.62 -6.82 -11.82
N ILE A 370 -23.98 -7.07 -10.67
CA ILE A 370 -24.65 -7.35 -9.39
C ILE A 370 -25.31 -6.08 -8.84
N ASP A 371 -26.51 -6.21 -8.26
CA ASP A 371 -27.25 -5.14 -7.58
C ASP A 371 -27.02 -5.15 -6.06
N TYR A 372 -26.07 -4.35 -5.59
CA TYR A 372 -25.78 -4.18 -4.16
C TYR A 372 -26.83 -3.35 -3.39
N SER A 373 -27.87 -2.85 -4.03
CA SER A 373 -29.03 -2.31 -3.29
C SER A 373 -29.90 -3.42 -2.69
N ASN A 374 -29.75 -4.67 -3.16
CA ASN A 374 -30.49 -5.84 -2.69
C ASN A 374 -29.82 -6.46 -1.43
N PRO A 375 -30.47 -6.45 -0.25
CA PRO A 375 -29.88 -7.01 0.98
C PRO A 375 -29.64 -8.53 0.93
N SER A 376 -30.48 -9.28 0.22
CA SER A 376 -30.30 -10.74 0.06
C SER A 376 -29.04 -11.05 -0.75
N MET A 377 -28.79 -10.26 -1.80
CA MET A 377 -27.57 -10.40 -2.59
C MET A 377 -26.31 -10.07 -1.78
N ARG A 378 -26.35 -9.01 -0.95
CA ARG A 378 -25.28 -8.70 0.01
C ARG A 378 -25.01 -9.87 0.96
N ALA A 379 -26.07 -10.45 1.52
CA ALA A 379 -25.96 -11.56 2.45
C ALA A 379 -25.32 -12.79 1.78
N GLU A 380 -25.71 -13.07 0.54
CA GLU A 380 -25.18 -14.21 -0.22
C GLU A 380 -23.70 -14.05 -0.56
N MET A 381 -23.27 -12.89 -1.07
CA MET A 381 -21.85 -12.63 -1.33
C MET A 381 -21.01 -12.70 -0.06
N SER A 382 -21.54 -12.21 1.07
CA SER A 382 -20.85 -12.34 2.36
C SER A 382 -20.77 -13.81 2.82
N ARG A 383 -21.81 -14.61 2.60
CA ARG A 383 -21.81 -16.05 2.90
C ARG A 383 -20.77 -16.80 2.07
N ILE A 384 -20.64 -16.46 0.78
CA ILE A 384 -19.66 -17.06 -0.14
C ILE A 384 -18.23 -16.83 0.40
N VAL A 385 -17.86 -15.59 0.72
CA VAL A 385 -16.52 -15.27 1.25
C VAL A 385 -16.23 -16.04 2.55
N ARG A 386 -17.18 -16.05 3.51
CA ARG A 386 -17.05 -16.84 4.75
C ARG A 386 -16.86 -18.33 4.48
N SER A 387 -17.59 -18.87 3.51
CA SER A 387 -17.53 -20.27 3.12
C SER A 387 -16.12 -20.67 2.66
N TRP A 388 -15.41 -19.82 1.93
CA TRP A 388 -14.04 -20.10 1.50
C TRP A 388 -13.06 -20.17 2.68
N VAL A 389 -13.16 -19.24 3.64
CA VAL A 389 -12.37 -19.28 4.89
C VAL A 389 -12.65 -20.58 5.63
N ARG A 390 -13.93 -20.89 5.86
CA ARG A 390 -14.35 -22.07 6.64
C ARG A 390 -14.01 -23.41 5.98
N ARG A 391 -14.18 -23.54 4.67
CA ARG A 391 -14.01 -24.81 3.93
C ARG A 391 -12.56 -25.12 3.61
N PHE A 392 -11.77 -24.09 3.31
CA PHE A 392 -10.44 -24.26 2.74
C PHE A 392 -9.34 -23.63 3.58
N GLY A 393 -9.66 -22.77 4.55
CA GLY A 393 -8.66 -22.09 5.37
C GLY A 393 -7.82 -21.10 4.57
N VAL A 394 -8.39 -20.42 3.57
CA VAL A 394 -7.68 -19.34 2.88
C VAL A 394 -7.40 -18.19 3.86
N ASP A 395 -6.19 -17.65 3.80
CA ASP A 395 -5.70 -16.64 4.74
C ASP A 395 -6.15 -15.22 4.36
N GLY A 396 -6.69 -15.01 3.15
CA GLY A 396 -7.13 -13.69 2.72
C GLY A 396 -7.66 -13.64 1.29
N PHE A 397 -8.07 -12.43 0.91
CA PHE A 397 -8.67 -12.15 -0.38
C PHE A 397 -8.06 -10.90 -1.02
N ARG A 398 -7.70 -10.99 -2.31
CA ARG A 398 -7.59 -9.83 -3.17
C ARG A 398 -8.97 -9.54 -3.75
N VAL A 399 -9.48 -8.34 -3.53
CA VAL A 399 -10.84 -7.92 -3.92
C VAL A 399 -10.75 -7.04 -5.16
N ASP A 400 -11.27 -7.57 -6.26
CA ASP A 400 -11.29 -6.92 -7.58
C ASP A 400 -12.19 -5.68 -7.58
N MET A 401 -11.70 -4.59 -8.15
CA MET A 401 -12.35 -3.30 -8.34
C MET A 401 -13.17 -2.86 -7.11
N ALA A 402 -12.60 -3.02 -5.92
CA ALA A 402 -13.32 -2.96 -4.65
C ALA A 402 -14.10 -1.64 -4.47
N TYR A 403 -13.50 -0.53 -4.88
CA TYR A 403 -14.09 0.81 -4.74
C TYR A 403 -15.41 0.97 -5.52
N LEU A 404 -15.65 0.23 -6.60
CA LEU A 404 -16.90 0.32 -7.36
C LEU A 404 -18.14 -0.10 -6.54
N VAL A 405 -17.92 -0.93 -5.52
CA VAL A 405 -18.97 -1.50 -4.67
C VAL A 405 -19.27 -0.65 -3.44
N LEU A 406 -18.46 0.37 -3.16
CA LEU A 406 -18.78 1.37 -2.14
C LEU A 406 -20.13 2.02 -2.44
N ASN A 407 -20.95 2.23 -1.41
CA ASN A 407 -22.32 2.72 -1.60
C ASN A 407 -22.37 4.04 -2.39
N SER A 408 -21.44 4.97 -2.14
CA SER A 408 -21.36 6.26 -2.84
C SER A 408 -21.16 6.09 -4.34
N ASN A 409 -20.22 5.22 -4.74
CA ASN A 409 -19.91 4.93 -6.13
C ASN A 409 -21.02 4.12 -6.79
N PHE A 410 -21.51 3.09 -6.11
CA PHE A 410 -22.58 2.25 -6.64
C PHE A 410 -23.88 3.04 -6.84
N SER A 411 -24.26 3.87 -5.87
CA SER A 411 -25.44 4.75 -5.96
C SER A 411 -25.32 5.72 -7.13
N ARG A 412 -24.15 6.33 -7.31
CA ARG A 412 -23.87 7.25 -8.42
C ARG A 412 -23.95 6.54 -9.78
N ALA A 413 -23.28 5.40 -9.92
CA ALA A 413 -23.21 4.64 -11.17
C ALA A 413 -24.58 4.10 -11.60
N TRP A 414 -25.34 3.54 -10.66
CA TRP A 414 -26.57 2.79 -10.95
C TRP A 414 -27.86 3.50 -10.57
N ARG A 415 -27.76 4.71 -10.01
CA ARG A 415 -28.89 5.55 -9.56
C ARG A 415 -29.82 4.81 -8.61
N LYS A 416 -29.23 4.07 -7.67
CA LYS A 416 -29.93 3.25 -6.67
C LYS A 416 -29.81 3.86 -5.28
N GLY A 417 -30.89 3.76 -4.50
CA GLY A 417 -30.82 4.00 -3.06
C GLY A 417 -30.12 2.82 -2.39
N MET A 418 -29.16 3.09 -1.52
CA MET A 418 -28.33 2.06 -0.90
C MET A 418 -28.80 1.77 0.53
N PRO A 419 -28.74 0.50 0.98
CA PRO A 419 -28.91 0.16 2.39
C PRO A 419 -27.91 0.92 3.28
N PRO A 420 -28.26 1.18 4.56
CA PRO A 420 -27.32 1.78 5.50
C PRO A 420 -26.12 0.85 5.72
N GLY A 421 -24.93 1.46 5.84
CA GLY A 421 -23.68 0.75 6.04
C GLY A 421 -23.09 0.13 4.76
N GLU A 422 -21.76 0.02 4.74
CA GLU A 422 -21.03 -0.53 3.60
C GLU A 422 -21.10 -2.06 3.57
N PHE A 423 -21.42 -2.62 2.39
CA PHE A 423 -21.39 -4.07 2.17
C PHE A 423 -20.00 -4.64 2.48
N LEU A 424 -18.95 -3.98 1.99
CA LEU A 424 -17.57 -4.42 2.17
C LEU A 424 -17.18 -4.50 3.66
N ALA A 425 -17.61 -3.52 4.46
CA ALA A 425 -17.37 -3.52 5.90
C ALA A 425 -18.02 -4.73 6.59
N GLN A 426 -19.29 -5.00 6.25
CA GLN A 426 -20.01 -6.15 6.80
C GLN A 426 -19.38 -7.47 6.36
N MET A 427 -19.02 -7.59 5.08
CA MET A 427 -18.39 -8.78 4.51
C MET A 427 -17.05 -9.10 5.19
N ILE A 428 -16.19 -8.10 5.36
CA ILE A 428 -14.89 -8.24 6.02
C ILE A 428 -15.06 -8.65 7.49
N ALA A 429 -15.96 -7.97 8.21
CA ALA A 429 -16.26 -8.32 9.61
C ALA A 429 -16.76 -9.76 9.74
N ASN A 430 -17.64 -10.17 8.83
CA ASN A 430 -18.21 -11.52 8.76
C ASN A 430 -17.17 -12.60 8.47
N ALA A 431 -16.23 -12.35 7.55
CA ALA A 431 -15.13 -13.27 7.28
C ALA A 431 -14.19 -13.41 8.48
N ARG A 432 -13.89 -12.29 9.14
CA ARG A 432 -13.04 -12.27 10.35
C ARG A 432 -13.70 -12.90 11.59
N GLN A 433 -15.00 -13.19 11.55
CA GLN A 433 -15.64 -14.04 12.55
C GLN A 433 -15.31 -15.53 12.36
N GLU A 434 -15.03 -15.97 11.13
CA GLU A 434 -14.53 -17.33 10.86
C GLU A 434 -13.06 -17.45 11.25
N ASP A 435 -12.24 -16.48 10.84
CA ASP A 435 -10.84 -16.37 11.23
C ASP A 435 -10.41 -14.90 11.32
N PRO A 436 -10.11 -14.38 12.53
CA PRO A 436 -9.67 -13.00 12.71
C PRO A 436 -8.43 -12.61 11.91
N SER A 437 -7.62 -13.58 11.48
CA SER A 437 -6.40 -13.36 10.70
C SER A 437 -6.65 -13.17 9.20
N THR A 438 -7.88 -13.35 8.72
CA THR A 438 -8.22 -13.17 7.31
C THR A 438 -7.94 -11.74 6.85
N ALA A 439 -7.03 -11.62 5.87
CA ALA A 439 -6.60 -10.35 5.29
C ALA A 439 -7.39 -9.97 4.03
N PHE A 440 -7.53 -8.67 3.78
CA PHE A 440 -8.21 -8.12 2.60
C PHE A 440 -7.35 -7.07 1.90
N ILE A 441 -7.13 -7.29 0.60
CA ILE A 441 -6.34 -6.43 -0.27
C ILE A 441 -7.28 -5.84 -1.32
N ALA A 442 -7.40 -4.52 -1.41
CA ALA A 442 -8.21 -3.85 -2.42
C ALA A 442 -7.43 -3.64 -3.71
N GLU A 443 -7.94 -4.14 -4.83
CA GLU A 443 -7.64 -3.51 -6.11
C GLU A 443 -8.50 -2.25 -6.22
N ALA A 444 -7.87 -1.09 -6.07
CA ALA A 444 -8.55 0.18 -6.10
C ALA A 444 -7.62 1.30 -6.55
N TYR A 445 -8.17 2.18 -7.39
CA TYR A 445 -7.50 3.36 -7.93
C TYR A 445 -8.05 4.67 -7.32
N ASP A 446 -9.03 4.52 -6.42
CA ASP A 446 -9.69 5.62 -5.73
C ASP A 446 -10.33 5.15 -4.41
N ASN A 447 -10.83 6.09 -3.61
CA ASN A 447 -11.59 5.88 -2.37
C ASN A 447 -10.86 5.07 -1.29
N TRP A 448 -9.55 5.27 -1.20
CA TRP A 448 -8.70 4.57 -0.24
C TRP A 448 -9.11 4.81 1.21
N ASP A 449 -9.55 6.02 1.56
CA ASP A 449 -9.98 6.32 2.93
C ASP A 449 -11.26 5.56 3.29
N ASP A 450 -12.19 5.42 2.34
CA ASP A 450 -13.44 4.69 2.55
C ASP A 450 -13.23 3.18 2.52
N LEU A 451 -12.30 2.67 1.71
CA LEU A 451 -11.86 1.27 1.76
C LEU A 451 -11.12 0.95 3.06
N SER A 452 -10.26 1.85 3.53
CA SER A 452 -9.61 1.75 4.84
C SER A 452 -10.65 1.75 5.97
N LYS A 453 -11.72 2.57 5.87
CA LYS A 453 -12.88 2.53 6.79
C LYS A 453 -13.62 1.20 6.72
N ALA A 454 -13.82 0.64 5.53
CA ALA A 454 -14.43 -0.68 5.35
C ALA A 454 -13.59 -1.82 5.95
N GLY A 455 -12.31 -1.59 6.24
CA GLY A 455 -11.46 -2.53 6.99
C GLY A 455 -10.46 -3.30 6.14
N PHE A 456 -10.20 -2.84 4.91
CA PHE A 456 -9.11 -3.35 4.08
C PHE A 456 -7.75 -3.12 4.72
N ASP A 457 -6.84 -4.10 4.54
CA ASP A 457 -5.50 -4.09 5.13
C ASP A 457 -4.48 -3.44 4.19
N LEU A 458 -4.62 -3.65 2.88
CA LEU A 458 -3.79 -3.07 1.82
C LEU A 458 -4.64 -2.61 0.62
N ALA A 459 -4.13 -1.65 -0.15
CA ALA A 459 -4.57 -1.38 -1.53
C ALA A 459 -3.39 -1.42 -2.50
N TYR A 460 -3.67 -1.66 -3.78
CA TYR A 460 -2.66 -1.65 -4.84
C TYR A 460 -1.83 -0.35 -4.86
N GLY A 461 -0.52 -0.46 -5.01
CA GLY A 461 0.42 0.66 -5.09
C GLY A 461 0.37 1.44 -6.40
N LYS A 462 -0.81 1.90 -6.79
CA LYS A 462 -1.06 2.79 -7.93
C LYS A 462 -1.46 4.19 -7.49
N ASN A 463 -1.46 5.12 -8.46
CA ASN A 463 -1.94 6.47 -8.27
C ASN A 463 -3.36 6.46 -7.69
N ASN A 464 -3.61 7.38 -6.77
CA ASN A 464 -4.92 7.63 -6.18
C ASN A 464 -5.32 9.08 -6.46
N MET A 465 -6.52 9.24 -7.03
CA MET A 465 -7.00 10.48 -7.64
C MET A 465 -7.91 11.30 -6.72
N ASP A 466 -8.39 10.73 -5.62
CA ASP A 466 -9.38 11.34 -4.72
C ASP A 466 -8.89 12.56 -3.93
N ARG A 467 -7.58 12.77 -3.81
CA ARG A 467 -7.04 13.87 -2.99
C ARG A 467 -6.43 14.98 -3.83
N PRO A 468 -6.73 16.26 -3.53
CA PRO A 468 -6.05 17.40 -4.15
C PRO A 468 -4.53 17.29 -3.99
N GLY A 469 -3.80 17.36 -5.10
CA GLY A 469 -2.35 17.16 -5.17
C GLY A 469 -1.91 15.77 -5.66
N GLY A 470 -2.83 14.80 -5.68
CA GLY A 470 -2.58 13.44 -6.18
C GLY A 470 -1.63 12.64 -5.30
N HIS A 471 -1.93 11.37 -5.13
CA HIS A 471 -1.04 10.45 -4.45
C HIS A 471 -0.25 9.67 -5.50
N VAL A 472 1.09 9.78 -5.47
CA VAL A 472 1.95 9.04 -6.42
C VAL A 472 2.02 7.57 -6.01
N GLY A 473 1.49 6.68 -6.85
CA GLY A 473 1.59 5.23 -6.69
C GLY A 473 3.00 4.72 -6.92
N TRP A 474 3.38 3.64 -6.25
CA TRP A 474 4.69 3.02 -6.41
C TRP A 474 4.98 2.60 -7.86
N TYR A 475 4.01 1.94 -8.51
CA TYR A 475 4.15 1.52 -9.91
C TYR A 475 4.32 2.71 -10.85
N ASP A 476 3.42 3.69 -10.78
CA ASP A 476 3.42 4.88 -11.62
C ASP A 476 4.67 5.74 -11.43
N ALA A 477 5.13 5.87 -10.17
CA ALA A 477 6.36 6.56 -9.82
C ALA A 477 7.55 5.94 -10.55
N LEU A 478 7.72 4.62 -10.45
CA LEU A 478 8.82 3.91 -11.09
C LEU A 478 8.72 3.97 -12.62
N GLN A 479 7.51 3.89 -13.18
CA GLN A 479 7.30 3.91 -14.63
C GLN A 479 7.65 5.29 -15.22
N SER A 480 7.41 6.37 -14.47
CA SER A 480 7.71 7.73 -14.91
C SER A 480 9.19 7.98 -15.21
N ARG A 481 10.10 7.20 -14.61
CA ARG A 481 11.55 7.42 -14.57
C ARG A 481 11.96 8.82 -14.05
N ASN A 482 11.02 9.58 -13.51
CA ASN A 482 11.28 10.91 -12.97
C ASN A 482 11.77 10.77 -11.52
N PRO A 483 13.00 11.20 -11.19
CA PRO A 483 13.56 11.06 -9.84
C PRO A 483 12.67 11.67 -8.74
N GLY A 484 12.00 12.80 -9.02
CA GLY A 484 11.09 13.45 -8.07
C GLY A 484 9.82 12.65 -7.83
N TRP A 485 9.25 12.04 -8.87
CA TRP A 485 8.09 11.16 -8.73
C TRP A 485 8.45 9.87 -8.00
N ILE A 486 9.62 9.29 -8.29
CA ILE A 486 10.14 8.12 -7.55
C ILE A 486 10.34 8.46 -6.08
N GLN A 487 10.93 9.63 -5.77
CA GLN A 487 11.08 10.10 -4.39
C GLN A 487 9.71 10.26 -3.70
N ALA A 488 8.71 10.86 -4.36
CA ALA A 488 7.35 10.98 -3.82
C ALA A 488 6.69 9.60 -3.56
N GLY A 489 6.92 8.62 -4.44
CA GLY A 489 6.48 7.23 -4.23
C GLY A 489 7.15 6.57 -3.02
N ILE A 490 8.46 6.83 -2.82
CA ILE A 490 9.22 6.36 -1.66
C ILE A 490 8.73 7.00 -0.36
N GLU A 491 8.48 8.31 -0.35
CA GLU A 491 7.89 9.03 0.79
C GLU A 491 6.53 8.46 1.18
N ARG A 492 5.70 8.16 0.18
CA ARG A 492 4.42 7.50 0.39
C ARG A 492 4.60 6.12 1.00
N ALA A 493 5.46 5.28 0.42
CA ALA A 493 5.72 3.94 0.96
C ALA A 493 6.26 3.99 2.41
N ALA A 494 7.09 4.99 2.73
CA ALA A 494 7.60 5.19 4.09
C ALA A 494 6.47 5.49 5.08
N PHE A 495 5.60 6.46 4.77
CA PHE A 495 4.45 6.77 5.61
C PHE A 495 3.49 5.58 5.76
N LEU A 496 3.14 4.93 4.64
CA LEU A 496 2.16 3.84 4.64
C LEU A 496 2.71 2.56 5.28
N GLY A 497 4.03 2.37 5.32
CA GLY A 497 4.70 1.31 6.07
C GLY A 497 4.82 1.62 7.57
N TRP A 498 4.98 2.89 7.94
CA TRP A 498 5.03 3.34 9.34
C TRP A 498 3.67 3.33 10.03
N GLN A 499 2.59 3.72 9.33
CA GLN A 499 1.24 3.69 9.88
C GLN A 499 0.82 2.25 10.24
N THR A 500 -0.16 2.14 11.12
CA THR A 500 -0.72 0.87 11.61
C THR A 500 -2.24 0.91 11.69
N GLY A 501 -2.84 2.09 11.85
CA GLY A 501 -4.29 2.25 11.93
C GLY A 501 -4.98 2.07 10.58
N GLY A 502 -4.36 2.60 9.53
CA GLY A 502 -4.91 2.62 8.18
C GLY A 502 -4.40 1.51 7.27
N MET A 503 -5.12 1.34 6.16
CA MET A 503 -4.71 0.49 5.05
C MET A 503 -3.33 0.88 4.51
N GLY A 504 -2.45 -0.12 4.33
CA GLY A 504 -1.14 0.05 3.70
C GLY A 504 -1.20 0.02 2.17
N MET A 505 -0.04 -0.05 1.54
CA MET A 505 0.10 -0.13 0.08
C MET A 505 0.78 -1.43 -0.32
N LEU A 506 0.24 -2.10 -1.33
CA LEU A 506 0.79 -3.29 -1.97
C LEU A 506 1.66 -2.89 -3.15
N ASP A 507 2.96 -2.89 -2.91
CA ASP A 507 3.96 -2.43 -3.88
C ASP A 507 4.29 -3.53 -4.89
N PHE A 508 4.32 -3.18 -6.17
CA PHE A 508 4.68 -4.09 -7.26
C PHE A 508 5.24 -3.31 -8.46
N ILE A 509 5.89 -4.05 -9.36
CA ILE A 509 6.28 -3.56 -10.69
C ILE A 509 5.64 -4.37 -11.82
N GLY A 510 4.84 -5.38 -11.49
CA GLY A 510 4.11 -6.21 -12.42
C GLY A 510 2.99 -6.94 -11.68
N ASN A 511 1.85 -7.09 -12.35
CA ASN A 511 0.70 -7.88 -11.93
C ASN A 511 0.04 -8.48 -13.18
N HIS A 512 -1.11 -9.14 -13.03
CA HIS A 512 -1.81 -9.78 -14.14
C HIS A 512 -2.48 -8.82 -15.16
N ASP A 513 -2.68 -7.55 -14.84
CA ASP A 513 -3.28 -6.55 -15.74
C ASP A 513 -2.24 -5.70 -16.48
N GLU A 514 -1.06 -5.56 -15.88
CA GLU A 514 0.04 -4.78 -16.44
C GLU A 514 0.80 -5.52 -17.55
N ALA A 515 1.46 -4.72 -18.37
CA ALA A 515 2.48 -5.25 -19.27
C ALA A 515 3.61 -5.92 -18.49
N SER A 516 4.35 -6.81 -19.14
CA SER A 516 5.59 -7.35 -18.57
C SER A 516 6.51 -6.20 -18.15
N PRO A 517 7.29 -6.34 -17.07
CA PRO A 517 8.21 -5.28 -16.65
C PRO A 517 9.18 -4.85 -17.74
N GLU A 518 9.59 -5.77 -18.62
CA GLU A 518 10.43 -5.44 -19.76
C GLU A 518 9.73 -4.46 -20.72
N ARG A 519 8.46 -4.66 -21.04
CA ARG A 519 7.72 -3.71 -21.87
C ARG A 519 7.38 -2.42 -21.14
N ALA A 520 7.00 -2.50 -19.86
CA ALA A 520 6.56 -1.35 -19.08
C ALA A 520 7.72 -0.40 -18.72
N PHE A 521 8.92 -0.93 -18.47
CA PHE A 521 10.07 -0.15 -17.98
C PHE A 521 11.29 -0.21 -18.92
N GLY A 522 11.33 -1.11 -19.91
CA GLY A 522 12.52 -1.33 -20.72
C GLY A 522 13.71 -1.74 -19.86
N LYS A 523 14.90 -1.26 -20.20
CA LYS A 523 16.13 -1.51 -19.43
C LYS A 523 16.07 -1.03 -17.97
N TRP A 524 15.18 -0.08 -17.65
CA TRP A 524 14.98 0.42 -16.28
C TRP A 524 14.31 -0.64 -15.37
N MET A 525 13.73 -1.71 -15.93
CA MET A 525 13.08 -2.76 -15.14
C MET A 525 13.94 -3.30 -14.01
N TYR A 526 15.27 -3.36 -14.19
CA TYR A 526 16.19 -3.85 -13.16
C TYR A 526 16.29 -2.91 -11.97
N GLY A 527 16.43 -1.61 -12.20
CA GLY A 527 16.45 -0.61 -11.12
C GLY A 527 15.11 -0.52 -10.40
N ALA A 528 14.00 -0.54 -11.14
CA ALA A 528 12.64 -0.59 -10.58
C ALA A 528 12.41 -1.85 -9.72
N SER A 529 12.81 -3.02 -10.24
CA SER A 529 12.76 -4.29 -9.51
C SER A 529 13.61 -4.25 -8.25
N TYR A 530 14.81 -3.68 -8.33
CA TYR A 530 15.74 -3.63 -7.20
C TYR A 530 15.21 -2.74 -6.08
N LEU A 531 14.68 -1.55 -6.41
CA LEU A 531 14.02 -0.67 -5.46
C LEU A 531 12.83 -1.34 -4.79
N THR A 532 12.06 -2.16 -5.51
CA THR A 532 10.86 -2.82 -4.97
C THR A 532 11.21 -4.04 -4.11
N LEU A 533 12.09 -4.92 -4.60
CA LEU A 533 12.42 -6.18 -3.93
C LEU A 533 13.21 -5.97 -2.63
N MET A 534 13.93 -4.85 -2.50
CA MET A 534 14.66 -4.48 -1.28
C MET A 534 13.78 -3.87 -0.19
N LEU A 535 12.52 -3.54 -0.46
CA LEU A 535 11.60 -3.04 0.57
C LEU A 535 11.47 -4.07 1.71
N PRO A 536 11.50 -3.63 2.98
CA PRO A 536 11.30 -4.50 4.14
C PRO A 536 9.83 -4.91 4.33
N GLY A 537 8.90 -4.16 3.74
CA GLY A 537 7.46 -4.36 3.86
C GLY A 537 6.88 -5.38 2.87
N ASN A 538 5.56 -5.26 2.70
CA ASN A 538 4.82 -6.10 1.77
C ASN A 538 5.15 -5.78 0.31
N LEU A 539 4.98 -6.78 -0.57
CA LEU A 539 5.03 -6.59 -2.01
C LEU A 539 4.27 -7.70 -2.74
N LEU A 540 3.90 -7.42 -3.99
CA LEU A 540 3.37 -8.37 -4.95
C LEU A 540 4.38 -8.62 -6.07
N PHE A 541 4.59 -9.89 -6.38
CA PHE A 541 5.42 -10.34 -7.49
C PHE A 541 4.64 -11.32 -8.36
N TYR A 542 4.45 -10.98 -9.63
CA TYR A 542 3.74 -11.85 -10.57
C TYR A 542 4.67 -12.93 -11.10
N GLY A 543 4.38 -14.18 -10.76
CA GLY A 543 5.22 -15.33 -11.11
C GLY A 543 5.43 -15.48 -12.61
N SER A 544 6.58 -16.04 -12.99
CA SER A 544 7.17 -16.06 -14.34
C SER A 544 7.90 -14.78 -14.76
N GLN A 545 7.69 -13.66 -14.06
CA GLN A 545 8.52 -12.46 -14.22
C GLN A 545 10.00 -12.75 -13.97
N GLU A 546 10.33 -13.63 -13.03
CA GLU A 546 11.70 -14.06 -12.74
C GLU A 546 12.36 -14.83 -13.90
N ASN A 547 11.53 -15.30 -14.84
CA ASN A 547 11.96 -15.98 -16.05
C ASN A 547 12.06 -15.03 -17.25
N GLY A 548 11.75 -13.73 -17.07
CA GLY A 548 11.58 -12.77 -18.16
C GLY A 548 10.43 -13.16 -19.09
N PHE A 549 9.41 -13.84 -18.58
CA PHE A 549 8.35 -14.38 -19.43
C PHE A 549 7.44 -13.27 -19.94
N ASP A 550 7.16 -13.31 -21.25
CA ASP A 550 6.26 -12.37 -21.88
C ASP A 550 5.58 -12.99 -23.11
N ALA A 551 4.25 -12.95 -23.14
CA ALA A 551 3.43 -13.54 -24.20
C ALA A 551 2.46 -12.51 -24.76
N TYR A 552 2.98 -11.39 -25.24
CA TYR A 552 2.18 -10.26 -25.75
C TYR A 552 1.11 -10.69 -26.77
N ASP A 553 -0.11 -10.21 -26.57
CA ASP A 553 -1.16 -10.20 -27.59
C ASP A 553 -1.65 -8.76 -27.80
N PRO A 554 -1.72 -8.22 -29.02
CA PRO A 554 -2.14 -6.84 -29.24
C PRO A 554 -3.53 -6.47 -28.72
N ARG A 555 -4.40 -7.46 -28.45
CA ARG A 555 -5.73 -7.26 -27.88
C ARG A 555 -5.72 -7.06 -26.37
N GLU A 556 -4.63 -7.46 -25.69
CA GLU A 556 -4.48 -7.36 -24.24
C GLU A 556 -3.07 -6.88 -23.87
N PRO A 557 -2.91 -5.74 -23.17
CA PRO A 557 -1.59 -5.19 -22.85
C PRO A 557 -0.79 -6.01 -21.81
N LYS A 558 -1.26 -7.19 -21.41
CA LYS A 558 -0.79 -8.00 -20.28
C LYS A 558 0.46 -8.80 -20.59
N SER A 559 1.25 -9.15 -19.57
CA SER A 559 2.35 -10.12 -19.72
C SER A 559 1.85 -11.51 -20.13
N ILE A 560 0.75 -11.95 -19.52
CA ILE A 560 0.07 -13.21 -19.84
C ILE A 560 -1.39 -12.89 -20.22
N PRO A 561 -1.75 -12.85 -21.51
CA PRO A 561 -3.10 -12.57 -21.96
C PRO A 561 -4.09 -13.69 -21.57
N PHE A 562 -5.36 -13.32 -21.42
CA PHE A 562 -6.43 -14.26 -21.08
C PHE A 562 -7.15 -14.80 -22.32
N CYS A 563 -7.25 -14.01 -23.39
CA CYS A 563 -7.97 -14.37 -24.60
C CYS A 563 -7.25 -15.39 -25.49
N VAL A 564 -5.99 -15.74 -25.22
CA VAL A 564 -5.26 -16.77 -25.99
C VAL A 564 -4.65 -17.81 -25.07
N PRO A 565 -4.53 -19.09 -25.50
CA PRO A 565 -3.79 -20.08 -24.74
C PRO A 565 -2.33 -19.66 -24.59
N VAL A 566 -1.85 -19.62 -23.36
CA VAL A 566 -0.45 -19.30 -23.03
C VAL A 566 0.10 -20.37 -22.09
N THR A 567 1.38 -20.66 -22.25
CA THR A 567 2.08 -21.67 -21.46
C THR A 567 3.48 -21.15 -21.17
N VAL A 568 3.83 -21.06 -19.88
CA VAL A 568 5.17 -20.61 -19.44
C VAL A 568 6.21 -21.67 -19.81
N ASP A 569 7.24 -21.27 -20.56
CA ASP A 569 8.39 -22.13 -20.86
C ASP A 569 9.49 -21.96 -19.80
N TRP A 570 9.53 -22.91 -18.87
CA TRP A 570 10.52 -22.93 -17.79
C TRP A 570 11.95 -23.25 -18.25
N LYS A 571 12.15 -23.76 -19.48
CA LYS A 571 13.47 -24.09 -20.03
C LYS A 571 14.12 -22.92 -20.76
N LYS A 572 13.32 -22.04 -21.37
CA LYS A 572 13.79 -20.95 -22.27
C LYS A 572 13.66 -19.55 -21.68
N GLY A 573 13.71 -19.39 -20.36
CA GLY A 573 13.70 -18.06 -19.74
C GLY A 573 14.90 -17.20 -20.14
N ASP A 574 14.74 -15.88 -20.04
CA ASP A 574 15.81 -14.92 -20.28
C ASP A 574 16.95 -15.14 -19.24
N PRO A 575 18.16 -15.53 -19.67
CA PRO A 575 19.28 -15.74 -18.77
C PRO A 575 19.71 -14.49 -17.99
N GLU A 576 19.49 -13.28 -18.53
CA GLU A 576 19.81 -12.03 -17.85
C GLU A 576 18.81 -11.75 -16.72
N ALA A 577 17.50 -11.78 -17.02
CA ALA A 577 16.45 -11.66 -16.02
C ALA A 577 16.62 -12.68 -14.87
N LYS A 578 16.83 -13.96 -15.19
CA LYS A 578 16.99 -15.00 -14.17
C LYS A 578 18.16 -14.72 -13.23
N ARG A 579 19.34 -14.39 -13.79
CA ARG A 579 20.53 -14.05 -13.02
C ARG A 579 20.29 -12.84 -12.13
N PHE A 580 19.61 -11.83 -12.65
CA PHE A 580 19.27 -10.63 -11.91
C PHE A 580 18.36 -10.95 -10.72
N TYR A 581 17.24 -11.66 -10.95
CA TYR A 581 16.28 -11.96 -9.90
C TYR A 581 16.87 -12.91 -8.85
N ASP A 582 17.60 -13.95 -9.26
CA ASP A 582 18.28 -14.86 -8.33
C ASP A 582 19.23 -14.10 -7.38
N LYS A 583 20.05 -13.21 -7.94
CA LYS A 583 20.97 -12.37 -7.16
C LYS A 583 20.22 -11.40 -6.25
N THR A 584 19.15 -10.79 -6.75
CA THR A 584 18.38 -9.76 -6.02
C THR A 584 17.57 -10.38 -4.89
N PHE A 585 16.92 -11.53 -5.11
CA PHE A 585 16.25 -12.30 -4.05
C PHE A 585 17.22 -12.70 -2.95
N ALA A 586 18.39 -13.26 -3.32
CA ALA A 586 19.41 -13.62 -2.33
C ALA A 586 19.92 -12.38 -1.56
N GLY A 587 20.12 -11.25 -2.25
CA GLY A 587 20.52 -9.98 -1.62
C GLY A 587 19.47 -9.44 -0.65
N ALA A 588 18.22 -9.37 -1.08
CA ALA A 588 17.10 -8.90 -0.27
C ALA A 588 16.90 -9.79 0.97
N ASN A 589 17.02 -11.12 0.81
CA ASN A 589 16.93 -12.06 1.93
C ASN A 589 18.04 -11.83 2.96
N ARG A 590 19.28 -11.58 2.53
CA ARG A 590 20.39 -11.23 3.44
C ARG A 590 20.13 -9.92 4.17
N VAL A 591 19.69 -8.87 3.46
CA VAL A 591 19.35 -7.57 4.07
C VAL A 591 18.27 -7.75 5.15
N ARG A 592 17.18 -8.47 4.85
CA ARG A 592 16.11 -8.71 5.83
C ARG A 592 16.58 -9.54 7.01
N ALA A 593 17.41 -10.55 6.80
CA ALA A 593 17.99 -11.35 7.89
C ALA A 593 18.92 -10.53 8.80
N GLU A 594 19.68 -9.59 8.23
CA GLU A 594 20.61 -8.73 8.96
C GLU A 594 19.90 -7.60 9.74
N LEU A 595 18.90 -6.97 9.12
CA LEU A 595 18.21 -5.79 9.67
C LEU A 595 16.98 -6.15 10.50
N GLY A 596 16.36 -7.31 10.27
CA GLY A 596 15.12 -7.71 10.94
C GLY A 596 13.96 -6.80 10.56
N ASP A 597 13.13 -6.45 11.55
CA ASP A 597 12.07 -5.46 11.34
C ASP A 597 12.68 -4.07 11.08
N ALA A 598 12.24 -3.41 10.02
CA ALA A 598 12.88 -2.20 9.54
C ALA A 598 11.89 -1.22 8.90
N ASP A 599 12.20 0.07 9.06
CA ASP A 599 11.54 1.16 8.36
C ASP A 599 12.36 1.59 7.14
N ILE A 600 11.73 2.30 6.22
CA ILE A 600 12.45 3.04 5.18
C ILE A 600 12.43 4.53 5.47
N VAL A 601 13.55 5.21 5.19
CA VAL A 601 13.67 6.66 5.25
C VAL A 601 14.02 7.14 3.83
N PRO A 602 13.17 7.98 3.20
CA PRO A 602 13.47 8.56 1.89
C PRO A 602 14.79 9.36 1.91
N LEU A 603 15.55 9.32 0.82
CA LEU A 603 16.78 10.09 0.67
C LEU A 603 16.63 11.17 -0.41
N ASP A 604 17.21 12.35 -0.16
CA ASP A 604 17.18 13.49 -1.09
C ASP A 604 18.14 13.30 -2.26
N GLY A 605 17.68 12.55 -3.26
CA GLY A 605 18.41 12.30 -4.50
C GLY A 605 17.84 13.01 -5.72
N ALA A 606 16.57 13.43 -5.70
CA ALA A 606 15.84 13.78 -6.91
C ALA A 606 16.46 14.93 -7.70
N ALA A 607 16.87 16.00 -7.01
CA ALA A 607 17.53 17.16 -7.62
C ALA A 607 18.87 16.78 -8.31
N SER A 608 19.52 15.71 -7.83
CA SER A 608 20.77 15.17 -8.41
C SER A 608 20.54 14.06 -9.44
N GLY A 609 19.28 13.72 -9.73
CA GLY A 609 18.91 12.75 -10.77
C GLY A 609 18.86 11.29 -10.33
N TRP A 610 18.94 10.98 -9.03
CA TRP A 610 18.84 9.62 -8.51
C TRP A 610 17.71 9.52 -7.47
N ALA A 611 17.32 8.30 -7.11
CA ALA A 611 16.34 8.06 -6.06
C ALA A 611 16.78 6.87 -5.20
N GLY A 612 16.35 6.86 -3.94
CA GLY A 612 16.73 5.82 -3.01
C GLY A 612 16.18 6.03 -1.61
N TYR A 613 16.42 5.05 -0.75
CA TYR A 613 15.99 5.05 0.63
C TYR A 613 16.99 4.33 1.53
N LEU A 614 17.05 4.75 2.79
CA LEU A 614 17.72 4.05 3.87
C LEU A 614 16.75 3.02 4.45
N ILE A 615 17.13 1.75 4.52
CA ILE A 615 16.47 0.72 5.32
C ILE A 615 17.09 0.78 6.71
N LYS A 616 16.31 1.13 7.72
CA LYS A 616 16.75 1.32 9.11
C LYS A 616 16.13 0.26 10.01
N SER A 617 16.96 -0.58 10.64
CA SER A 617 16.49 -1.56 11.61
C SER A 617 15.84 -0.88 12.81
N ARG A 618 14.70 -1.41 13.24
CA ARG A 618 14.03 -1.03 14.49
C ARG A 618 14.70 -1.62 15.74
N ALA A 619 15.51 -2.66 15.57
CA ALA A 619 15.98 -3.48 16.70
C ALA A 619 17.45 -3.28 17.06
N ASN A 620 18.32 -2.98 16.09
CA ASN A 620 19.76 -3.11 16.29
C ASN A 620 20.61 -1.97 15.72
N GLY A 621 20.00 -0.86 15.33
CA GLY A 621 20.68 0.35 14.82
C GLY A 621 21.38 0.17 13.46
N LYS A 622 21.42 -1.04 12.90
CA LYS A 622 21.97 -1.29 11.57
C LYS A 622 21.10 -0.64 10.52
N ALA A 623 21.75 -0.25 9.42
CA ALA A 623 21.07 0.30 8.28
C ALA A 623 21.78 -0.06 6.98
N ALA A 624 21.06 0.03 5.87
CA ALA A 624 21.60 -0.11 4.52
C ALA A 624 20.88 0.85 3.59
N VAL A 625 21.57 1.36 2.58
CA VAL A 625 21.00 2.30 1.62
C VAL A 625 20.79 1.62 0.28
N VAL A 626 19.58 1.73 -0.25
CA VAL A 626 19.20 1.29 -1.60
C VAL A 626 19.14 2.52 -2.49
N VAL A 627 19.83 2.48 -3.63
CA VAL A 627 19.87 3.58 -4.60
C VAL A 627 19.66 3.07 -6.01
N ALA A 628 19.10 3.92 -6.85
CA ALA A 628 19.02 3.69 -8.28
C ALA A 628 19.06 4.99 -9.08
N ASN A 629 19.63 4.91 -10.28
CA ASN A 629 19.67 5.97 -11.28
C ASN A 629 18.62 5.70 -12.36
N PRO A 630 17.45 6.35 -12.35
CA PRO A 630 16.41 6.13 -13.36
C PRO A 630 16.70 6.80 -14.71
N THR A 631 17.78 7.57 -14.83
CA THR A 631 18.06 8.45 -15.98
C THR A 631 19.00 7.82 -17.01
N ASP A 632 19.04 8.40 -18.21
CA ASP A 632 19.94 7.99 -19.30
C ASP A 632 21.34 8.62 -19.22
N ARG A 633 21.65 9.30 -18.11
CA ARG A 633 22.95 9.96 -17.87
C ARG A 633 23.61 9.39 -16.62
N TRP A 634 24.93 9.59 -16.53
CA TRP A 634 25.65 9.35 -15.30
C TRP A 634 25.19 10.31 -14.21
N VAL A 635 25.02 9.80 -12.99
CA VAL A 635 24.62 10.61 -11.83
C VAL A 635 25.60 10.38 -10.68
N GLU A 636 25.91 11.47 -9.98
CA GLU A 636 26.74 11.42 -8.78
C GLU A 636 25.83 11.26 -7.56
N VAL A 637 25.93 10.12 -6.88
CA VAL A 637 25.25 9.84 -5.63
C VAL A 637 26.12 10.31 -4.48
N LYS A 638 25.60 11.23 -3.67
CA LYS A 638 26.20 11.72 -2.43
C LYS A 638 25.26 11.40 -1.28
N ILE A 639 25.75 10.63 -0.31
CA ILE A 639 25.02 10.31 0.91
C ILE A 639 25.97 10.54 2.07
N ASP A 640 25.52 11.33 3.04
CA ASP A 640 26.24 11.65 4.26
C ASP A 640 25.35 11.32 5.47
N LEU A 641 25.54 10.12 6.01
CA LEU A 641 24.81 9.56 7.16
C LEU A 641 25.85 8.98 8.16
N PRO A 642 26.67 9.84 8.79
CA PRO A 642 27.76 9.42 9.67
C PRO A 642 27.27 8.63 10.89
N GLU A 643 26.05 8.87 11.38
CA GLU A 643 25.41 8.13 12.45
C GLU A 643 25.16 6.65 12.10
N HIS A 644 25.17 6.33 10.81
CA HIS A 644 25.05 4.97 10.29
C HIS A 644 26.36 4.45 9.68
N GLY A 645 27.46 5.21 9.76
CA GLY A 645 28.74 4.86 9.13
C GLY A 645 28.71 4.92 7.61
N ILE A 646 27.74 5.60 7.00
CA ILE A 646 27.56 5.65 5.55
C ILE A 646 27.93 7.04 5.05
N GLN A 647 29.11 7.16 4.44
CA GLN A 647 29.53 8.38 3.75
C GLN A 647 30.07 7.99 2.38
N ILE A 648 29.32 8.30 1.32
CA ILE A 648 29.67 7.89 -0.03
C ILE A 648 29.53 9.04 -1.02
N ARG A 649 30.47 9.06 -1.97
CA ARG A 649 30.42 9.85 -3.19
C ARG A 649 30.77 8.93 -4.35
N LYS A 650 29.79 8.51 -5.13
CA LYS A 650 29.97 7.50 -6.20
C LYS A 650 29.17 7.85 -7.44
N TRP A 651 29.76 7.65 -8.61
CA TRP A 651 29.08 7.73 -9.89
C TRP A 651 28.33 6.43 -10.20
N TYR A 652 27.06 6.56 -10.57
CA TYR A 652 26.23 5.47 -11.07
C TYR A 652 26.00 5.66 -12.57
N SER A 653 26.17 4.58 -13.35
CA SER A 653 25.89 4.59 -14.78
C SER A 653 24.39 4.74 -15.03
N PRO A 654 23.97 5.12 -16.26
CA PRO A 654 22.55 5.12 -16.63
C PRO A 654 21.84 3.81 -16.23
N LEU A 655 20.65 3.92 -15.65
CA LEU A 655 19.80 2.79 -15.25
C LEU A 655 20.39 1.84 -14.18
N ASP A 656 21.49 2.23 -13.55
CA ASP A 656 22.18 1.42 -12.55
C ASP A 656 21.52 1.51 -11.17
N TYR A 657 21.82 0.55 -10.29
CA TYR A 657 21.26 0.41 -8.96
C TYR A 657 22.27 -0.23 -8.01
N GLY A 658 22.09 -0.01 -6.71
CA GLY A 658 23.05 -0.48 -5.73
C GLY A 658 22.54 -0.56 -4.31
N LEU A 659 23.21 -1.39 -3.53
CA LEU A 659 23.12 -1.43 -2.07
C LEU A 659 24.42 -0.88 -1.50
N ILE A 660 24.32 0.12 -0.64
CA ILE A 660 25.42 0.72 0.10
C ILE A 660 25.26 0.29 1.57
N ARG A 661 26.36 -0.13 2.18
CA ARG A 661 26.41 -0.59 3.58
C ARG A 661 27.56 0.13 4.30
N PRO A 662 27.52 0.19 5.65
CA PRO A 662 28.60 0.79 6.46
C PRO A 662 29.97 0.16 6.19
#